data_AF-A0A7C9TBB5-F1
#
_entry.id   AF-A0A7C9TBB5-F1
#
_cell.length_a   1.000
_cell.length_b   1.000
_cell.length_c   1.000
_cell.angle_alpha   90.00
_cell.angle_beta   90.00
_cell.angle_gamma   90.00
#
_symmetry.space_group_name_H-M   'P 1'
#
loop_
_entity.id
_entity.type
_entity.pdbx_description
1 polymer ?
#
loop_
_entity_poly.entity_id
_entity_poly.type
_entity_poly.pdbx_seq_one_letter_code
_entity_poly.pdbx_strand_id
1 'polypeptide(L)'
;MPTPSHTPTVLTTGTDDAVLTYLKAAREHHSQAKIASHLKVDPRTIRRWEARQSIPPAYVVHALQQLLPLDPPFEGEAAFNFIDLFAGIGGIRRAFETIGGRCVFTSEWDSYAQKTYAENFRDGHAINGDITQIQASDIPDHDVLLAGFPWQPFSIAGVSKKNALGKAHGFACETQGTLFFDVARIIAEKRPRAFLLENVKNLVSHDKGRTFAVIKRTLIEELGYHIHTRVIDGAHFVPQHRERILIVGFREPVAFDFDALPMPPKGQHTLKEILHRTDGSEPHLPWDEDRFFDHASNKVQDKYTLTDNLWRYLQNYAEKHRAKGNGFGFGLVTSDNVARTLSARYYKDGSEILVSQGKKKNPRRLTPRECARLMGFPDTYRIPVSDTRAYQLFADAALVPMIETTAKLMLPHITVEGAGSSKPKFEMPKKIMSSSRWTKEQVMLAFHLYCQIPFGKTDGRNKEIIALSKILGRTADAVAMKMLNISSLDPVIVNSGRKGLGNASALDREVWDEFHADWEKLALECALLNQQLRKEPQAIDESAPLDSFDLTDFSGETRQVLTEQRVKQNFFRRAVLASYRGRCCMSGLSDSRLLVASHIVPWSKDKTNRLNPSNGLCLSALHDKAFDKGLITLTNNFEILVSDQLKRLSDDSFVKSALVSLHNRPIEKPERFLPLLGFLERHRSEVYVDSIFVPK
;
A
#
# COMPACT_ATOMS: atom_id res chain seq x y z
N MET A 1 -48.93 -31.64 13.80
CA MET A 1 -48.04 -32.16 12.74
C MET A 1 -46.72 -31.44 12.85
N PRO A 2 -45.57 -32.13 12.98
CA PRO A 2 -44.28 -31.45 13.04
C PRO A 2 -43.86 -31.03 11.62
N THR A 3 -43.35 -29.81 11.52
CA THR A 3 -42.73 -29.20 10.33
C THR A 3 -41.48 -29.98 9.91
N PRO A 4 -41.22 -30.15 8.60
CA PRO A 4 -40.05 -30.88 8.14
C PRO A 4 -38.78 -30.09 8.44
N SER A 5 -37.86 -30.73 9.16
CA SER A 5 -36.51 -30.24 9.40
C SER A 5 -35.71 -30.28 8.10
N HIS A 6 -35.37 -29.12 7.53
CA HIS A 6 -34.41 -29.04 6.44
C HIS A 6 -32.98 -29.21 6.98
N THR A 7 -32.40 -30.38 6.75
CA THR A 7 -30.96 -30.62 6.96
C THR A 7 -30.22 -30.24 5.66
N PRO A 8 -29.28 -29.29 5.68
CA PRO A 8 -28.53 -28.94 4.48
C PRO A 8 -27.53 -30.06 4.15
N THR A 9 -27.77 -30.73 3.02
CA THR A 9 -26.90 -31.82 2.53
C THR A 9 -25.65 -31.21 1.90
N VAL A 10 -24.47 -31.46 2.51
CA VAL A 10 -23.15 -31.04 1.99
C VAL A 10 -22.71 -32.03 0.92
N LEU A 11 -22.40 -31.55 -0.30
CA LEU A 11 -22.16 -32.42 -1.46
C LEU A 11 -20.78 -32.20 -2.10
N THR A 12 -19.96 -33.25 -2.12
CA THR A 12 -18.59 -33.23 -2.61
C THR A 12 -18.51 -33.55 -4.12
N THR A 13 -17.67 -32.83 -4.89
CA THR A 13 -17.33 -33.15 -6.28
C THR A 13 -15.97 -33.83 -6.37
N GLY A 14 -15.88 -34.97 -7.05
CA GLY A 14 -14.61 -35.70 -7.22
C GLY A 14 -14.69 -37.15 -7.74
N THR A 15 -15.87 -37.70 -8.01
CA THR A 15 -16.05 -39.02 -8.66
C THR A 15 -17.16 -38.93 -9.71
N ASP A 16 -17.28 -39.94 -10.59
CA ASP A 16 -18.39 -40.07 -11.56
C ASP A 16 -19.78 -39.94 -10.91
N ASP A 17 -19.85 -40.14 -9.58
CA ASP A 17 -21.05 -40.03 -8.76
C ASP A 17 -21.43 -38.58 -8.40
N ALA A 18 -20.50 -37.62 -8.52
CA ALA A 18 -20.77 -36.21 -8.22
C ALA A 18 -21.82 -35.63 -9.18
N VAL A 19 -21.67 -35.86 -10.49
CA VAL A 19 -22.67 -35.36 -11.46
C VAL A 19 -24.03 -35.97 -11.19
N LEU A 20 -24.09 -37.27 -10.88
CA LEU A 20 -25.35 -37.95 -10.53
C LEU A 20 -25.96 -37.41 -9.25
N THR A 21 -25.14 -37.01 -8.29
CA THR A 21 -25.56 -36.45 -7.02
C THR A 21 -26.12 -35.04 -7.19
N TYR A 22 -25.41 -34.15 -7.90
CA TYR A 22 -25.92 -32.82 -8.26
C TYR A 22 -27.13 -32.89 -9.18
N LEU A 23 -27.17 -33.87 -10.08
CA LEU A 23 -28.33 -34.11 -10.94
C LEU A 23 -29.53 -34.55 -10.11
N LYS A 24 -29.36 -35.47 -9.17
CA LYS A 24 -30.41 -35.91 -8.24
C LYS A 24 -30.93 -34.74 -7.41
N ALA A 25 -30.05 -33.94 -6.84
CA ALA A 25 -30.43 -32.75 -6.06
C ALA A 25 -31.17 -31.71 -6.94
N ALA A 26 -30.69 -31.42 -8.15
CA ALA A 26 -31.38 -30.52 -9.07
C ALA A 26 -32.76 -31.08 -9.51
N ARG A 27 -32.92 -32.40 -9.59
CA ARG A 27 -34.18 -33.08 -9.93
C ARG A 27 -35.24 -33.00 -8.83
N GLU A 28 -34.85 -32.70 -7.59
CA GLU A 28 -35.79 -32.40 -6.50
C GLU A 28 -36.51 -31.06 -6.72
N HIS A 29 -35.90 -30.13 -7.46
CA HIS A 29 -36.42 -28.77 -7.68
C HIS A 29 -36.83 -28.47 -9.13
N HIS A 30 -36.31 -29.22 -10.11
CA HIS A 30 -36.54 -28.96 -11.52
C HIS A 30 -36.88 -30.21 -12.33
N SER A 31 -37.77 -30.06 -13.31
CA SER A 31 -38.13 -31.14 -14.23
C SER A 31 -36.95 -31.53 -15.11
N GLN A 32 -36.90 -32.81 -15.52
CA GLN A 32 -35.88 -33.33 -16.42
C GLN A 32 -35.72 -32.49 -17.70
N ALA A 33 -36.84 -32.00 -18.26
CA ALA A 33 -36.83 -31.15 -19.44
C ALA A 33 -36.20 -29.77 -19.17
N LYS A 34 -36.44 -29.18 -17.99
CA LYS A 34 -35.86 -27.90 -17.59
C LYS A 34 -34.35 -28.01 -17.36
N ILE A 35 -33.90 -29.09 -16.72
CA ILE A 35 -32.47 -29.40 -16.55
C ILE A 35 -31.80 -29.61 -17.91
N ALA A 36 -32.41 -30.39 -18.80
CA ALA A 36 -31.89 -30.65 -20.13
C ALA A 36 -31.74 -29.34 -20.95
N SER A 37 -32.75 -28.47 -20.89
CA SER A 37 -32.71 -27.14 -21.51
C SER A 37 -31.57 -26.28 -20.95
N HIS A 38 -31.35 -26.29 -19.62
CA HIS A 38 -30.28 -25.54 -18.98
C HIS A 38 -28.89 -26.04 -19.38
N LEU A 39 -28.73 -27.36 -19.47
CA LEU A 39 -27.49 -28.02 -19.86
C LEU A 39 -27.26 -28.06 -21.37
N LYS A 40 -28.20 -27.57 -22.17
CA LYS A 40 -28.20 -27.64 -23.65
C LYS A 40 -27.99 -29.07 -24.17
N VAL A 41 -28.64 -30.04 -23.53
CA VAL A 41 -28.64 -31.45 -23.94
C VAL A 41 -30.07 -31.95 -24.16
N ASP A 42 -30.22 -33.06 -24.87
CA ASP A 42 -31.53 -33.72 -25.01
C ASP A 42 -32.00 -34.29 -23.66
N PRO A 43 -33.31 -34.19 -23.30
CA PRO A 43 -33.84 -34.80 -22.08
C PRO A 43 -33.50 -36.29 -21.92
N ARG A 44 -33.37 -37.05 -23.02
CA ARG A 44 -32.95 -38.45 -23.00
C ARG A 44 -31.52 -38.61 -22.50
N THR A 45 -30.64 -37.63 -22.71
CA THR A 45 -29.27 -37.63 -22.17
C THR A 45 -29.29 -37.57 -20.64
N ILE A 46 -30.17 -36.74 -20.05
CA ILE A 46 -30.36 -36.68 -18.59
C ILE A 46 -30.83 -38.03 -18.05
N ARG A 47 -31.82 -38.66 -18.71
CA ARG A 47 -32.32 -39.98 -18.33
C ARG A 47 -31.24 -41.07 -18.40
N ARG A 48 -30.37 -41.02 -19.41
CA ARG A 48 -29.25 -41.96 -19.56
C ARG A 48 -28.21 -41.78 -18.46
N TRP A 49 -27.96 -40.55 -18.02
CA TRP A 49 -27.13 -40.26 -16.86
C TRP A 49 -27.75 -40.82 -15.57
N GLU A 50 -29.03 -40.53 -15.29
CA GLU A 50 -29.75 -41.06 -14.11
C GLU A 50 -29.75 -42.60 -14.08
N ALA A 51 -29.90 -43.24 -15.24
CA ALA A 51 -29.88 -44.70 -15.38
C ALA A 51 -28.46 -45.30 -15.45
N ARG A 52 -27.42 -44.49 -15.29
CA ARG A 52 -25.99 -44.89 -15.40
C ARG A 52 -25.64 -45.59 -16.72
N GLN A 53 -26.38 -45.30 -17.78
CA GLN A 53 -26.16 -45.84 -19.14
C GLN A 53 -25.08 -45.07 -19.91
N SER A 54 -24.69 -43.89 -19.42
CA SER A 54 -23.60 -43.09 -19.97
C SER A 54 -22.98 -42.24 -18.87
N ILE A 55 -21.67 -42.00 -18.96
CA ILE A 55 -20.93 -41.21 -17.98
C ILE A 55 -21.16 -39.71 -18.26
N PRO A 56 -21.68 -38.93 -17.29
CA PRO A 56 -21.86 -37.50 -17.48
C PRO A 56 -20.51 -36.78 -17.54
N PRO A 57 -20.33 -35.77 -18.42
CA PRO A 57 -19.11 -34.96 -18.43
C PRO A 57 -18.93 -34.18 -17.12
N ALA A 58 -17.70 -34.15 -16.58
CA ALA A 58 -17.41 -33.49 -15.31
C ALA A 58 -17.77 -31.98 -15.29
N TYR A 59 -17.72 -31.30 -16.43
CA TYR A 59 -18.06 -29.87 -16.52
C TYR A 59 -19.55 -29.58 -16.25
N VAL A 60 -20.43 -30.58 -16.36
CA VAL A 60 -21.88 -30.44 -16.16
C VAL A 60 -22.23 -30.15 -14.70
N VAL A 61 -21.36 -30.53 -13.76
CA VAL A 61 -21.53 -30.27 -12.32
C VAL A 61 -21.80 -28.80 -12.04
N HIS A 62 -21.03 -27.89 -12.64
CA HIS A 62 -21.17 -26.44 -12.42
C HIS A 62 -22.53 -25.92 -12.87
N ALA A 63 -23.02 -26.42 -13.99
CA ALA A 63 -24.32 -26.01 -14.52
C ALA A 63 -25.49 -26.63 -13.72
N LEU A 64 -25.29 -27.80 -13.11
CA LEU A 64 -26.25 -28.39 -12.16
C LEU A 64 -26.28 -27.68 -10.82
N GLN A 65 -25.14 -27.15 -10.34
CA GLN A 65 -25.08 -26.34 -9.11
C GLN A 65 -25.94 -25.07 -9.21
N GLN A 66 -26.01 -24.44 -10.37
CA GLN A 66 -26.88 -23.28 -10.64
C GLN A 66 -28.39 -23.57 -10.53
N LEU A 67 -28.76 -24.86 -10.49
CA LEU A 67 -30.14 -25.33 -10.43
C LEU A 67 -30.54 -25.78 -9.01
N LEU A 68 -29.63 -25.69 -8.04
CA LEU A 68 -29.96 -25.93 -6.63
C LEU A 68 -30.55 -24.67 -6.01
N PRO A 69 -31.42 -24.79 -4.99
CA PRO A 69 -31.88 -23.64 -4.22
C PRO A 69 -30.66 -23.03 -3.53
N LEU A 70 -30.14 -21.97 -4.15
CA LEU A 70 -29.19 -21.07 -3.54
C LEU A 70 -29.92 -20.42 -2.36
N ASP A 71 -29.28 -20.37 -1.20
CA ASP A 71 -29.75 -19.50 -0.12
C ASP A 71 -29.93 -18.09 -0.73
N PRO A 72 -30.99 -17.35 -0.35
CA PRO A 72 -31.25 -16.06 -0.97
C PRO A 72 -30.00 -15.18 -0.85
N PRO A 73 -29.64 -14.43 -1.91
CA PRO A 73 -28.52 -13.52 -1.86
C PRO A 73 -28.71 -12.54 -0.69
N PHE A 74 -27.60 -12.15 -0.05
CA PHE A 74 -27.46 -11.03 0.89
C PHE A 74 -28.78 -10.33 1.24
N GLU A 75 -29.35 -10.62 2.41
CA GLU A 75 -30.56 -9.97 2.91
C GLU A 75 -30.26 -8.51 3.30
N GLY A 76 -30.22 -7.61 2.30
CA GLY A 76 -30.01 -6.17 2.48
C GLY A 76 -29.77 -5.42 1.17
N GLU A 77 -29.92 -4.10 1.18
CA GLU A 77 -29.37 -3.26 0.10
C GLU A 77 -27.85 -3.25 0.21
N ALA A 78 -27.16 -3.67 -0.84
CA ALA A 78 -25.70 -3.65 -0.89
C ALA A 78 -25.20 -2.21 -0.99
N ALA A 79 -24.20 -1.84 -0.17
CA ALA A 79 -23.62 -0.50 -0.18
C ALA A 79 -22.80 -0.21 -1.44
N PHE A 80 -22.25 -1.26 -2.06
CA PHE A 80 -21.52 -1.22 -3.33
C PHE A 80 -21.42 -2.63 -3.94
N ASN A 81 -21.17 -2.71 -5.25
CA ASN A 81 -20.90 -3.97 -5.93
C ASN A 81 -19.39 -4.20 -6.12
N PHE A 82 -18.94 -5.44 -6.03
CA PHE A 82 -17.55 -5.80 -6.33
C PHE A 82 -17.42 -7.08 -7.15
N ILE A 83 -16.26 -7.26 -7.78
CA ILE A 83 -15.89 -8.51 -8.46
C ILE A 83 -14.66 -9.13 -7.79
N ASP A 84 -14.55 -10.45 -7.88
CA ASP A 84 -13.52 -11.26 -7.21
C ASP A 84 -12.74 -12.09 -8.25
N LEU A 85 -11.58 -11.61 -8.67
CA LEU A 85 -10.71 -12.25 -9.66
C LEU A 85 -9.60 -13.05 -8.98
N PHE A 86 -9.26 -14.22 -9.53
CA PHE A 86 -8.33 -15.16 -8.88
C PHE A 86 -8.79 -15.46 -7.44
N ALA A 87 -10.09 -15.72 -7.31
CA ALA A 87 -10.80 -15.68 -6.05
C ALA A 87 -10.30 -16.70 -5.02
N GLY A 88 -9.67 -17.78 -5.48
CA GLY A 88 -9.25 -18.91 -4.67
C GLY A 88 -10.44 -19.43 -3.86
N ILE A 89 -10.29 -19.37 -2.54
CA ILE A 89 -11.32 -19.78 -1.58
C ILE A 89 -12.05 -18.58 -0.95
N GLY A 90 -12.01 -17.41 -1.58
CA GLY A 90 -12.81 -16.22 -1.22
C GLY A 90 -12.31 -15.46 0.01
N GLY A 91 -11.00 -15.52 0.29
CA GLY A 91 -10.40 -14.80 1.41
C GLY A 91 -10.55 -13.28 1.29
N ILE A 92 -10.36 -12.73 0.09
CA ILE A 92 -10.52 -11.28 -0.16
C ILE A 92 -11.99 -10.90 -0.16
N ARG A 93 -12.83 -11.65 -0.89
CA ARG A 93 -14.28 -11.46 -0.90
C ARG A 93 -14.90 -11.35 0.49
N ARG A 94 -14.58 -12.30 1.37
CA ARG A 94 -15.18 -12.38 2.71
C ARG A 94 -15.03 -11.05 3.47
N ALA A 95 -13.87 -10.43 3.34
CA ALA A 95 -13.56 -9.14 3.96
C ALA A 95 -14.37 -7.96 3.36
N PHE A 96 -14.76 -8.02 2.09
CA PHE A 96 -15.59 -6.98 1.47
C PHE A 96 -17.08 -7.20 1.71
N GLU A 97 -17.53 -8.45 1.89
CA GLU A 97 -18.91 -8.74 2.31
C GLU A 97 -19.19 -8.25 3.73
N THR A 98 -18.22 -8.34 4.65
CA THR A 98 -18.42 -7.87 6.05
C THR A 98 -18.62 -6.36 6.16
N ILE A 99 -18.29 -5.59 5.12
CA ILE A 99 -18.49 -4.14 5.05
C ILE A 99 -19.64 -3.75 4.10
N GLY A 100 -20.54 -4.69 3.77
CA GLY A 100 -21.75 -4.42 3.00
C GLY A 100 -21.58 -4.46 1.47
N GLY A 101 -20.46 -4.99 0.98
CA GLY A 101 -20.26 -5.21 -0.45
C GLY A 101 -21.01 -6.44 -0.96
N ARG A 102 -21.53 -6.38 -2.19
CA ARG A 102 -22.10 -7.54 -2.90
C ARG A 102 -21.18 -8.00 -4.02
N CYS A 103 -20.78 -9.26 -3.99
CA CYS A 103 -20.06 -9.88 -5.10
C CYS A 103 -21.01 -10.08 -6.29
N VAL A 104 -20.68 -9.55 -7.47
CA VAL A 104 -21.50 -9.68 -8.69
C VAL A 104 -20.81 -10.49 -9.80
N PHE A 105 -19.54 -10.83 -9.61
CA PHE A 105 -18.78 -11.67 -10.52
C PHE A 105 -17.59 -12.31 -9.80
N THR A 106 -17.35 -13.59 -10.09
CA THR A 106 -16.22 -14.34 -9.55
C THR A 106 -15.47 -15.03 -10.68
N SER A 107 -14.14 -15.02 -10.67
CA SER A 107 -13.31 -15.86 -11.54
C SER A 107 -12.27 -16.63 -10.73
N GLU A 108 -12.30 -17.96 -10.88
CA GLU A 108 -11.36 -18.90 -10.26
C GLU A 108 -11.21 -20.10 -11.19
N TRP A 109 -9.99 -20.52 -11.49
CA TRP A 109 -9.71 -21.59 -12.46
C TRP A 109 -9.53 -22.97 -11.82
N ASP A 110 -9.12 -23.05 -10.55
CA ASP A 110 -8.89 -24.32 -9.86
C ASP A 110 -10.21 -24.93 -9.36
N SER A 111 -10.53 -26.13 -9.86
CA SER A 111 -11.77 -26.83 -9.52
C SER A 111 -11.97 -27.13 -8.02
N TYR A 112 -10.89 -27.30 -7.24
CA TYR A 112 -10.99 -27.55 -5.80
C TYR A 112 -11.25 -26.24 -5.02
N ALA A 113 -10.66 -25.14 -5.48
CA ALA A 113 -10.94 -23.79 -5.00
C ALA A 113 -12.39 -23.43 -5.28
N GLN A 114 -12.88 -23.59 -6.51
CA GLN A 114 -14.28 -23.36 -6.89
C GLN A 114 -15.25 -24.17 -6.01
N LYS A 115 -14.95 -25.46 -5.77
CA LYS A 115 -15.76 -26.32 -4.89
C LYS A 115 -15.82 -25.77 -3.46
N THR A 116 -14.67 -25.36 -2.92
CA THR A 116 -14.60 -24.81 -1.55
C THR A 116 -15.30 -23.46 -1.49
N TYR A 117 -15.17 -22.64 -2.52
CA TYR A 117 -15.83 -21.35 -2.65
C TYR A 117 -17.36 -21.52 -2.67
N ALA A 118 -17.90 -22.36 -3.55
CA ALA A 118 -19.34 -22.59 -3.70
C ALA A 118 -20.02 -23.13 -2.43
N GLU A 119 -19.29 -23.89 -1.61
CA GLU A 119 -19.82 -24.40 -0.33
C GLU A 119 -19.96 -23.28 0.72
N ASN A 120 -19.18 -22.21 0.60
CA ASN A 120 -19.11 -21.10 1.56
C ASN A 120 -19.78 -19.81 1.08
N PHE A 121 -19.91 -19.64 -0.23
CA PHE A 121 -20.50 -18.49 -0.91
C PHE A 121 -21.56 -19.02 -1.88
N ARG A 122 -22.82 -19.01 -1.43
CA ARG A 122 -23.97 -19.55 -2.16
C ARG A 122 -24.65 -18.43 -2.94
N ASP A 123 -23.98 -17.96 -3.96
CA ASP A 123 -24.30 -16.68 -4.59
C ASP A 123 -25.27 -16.85 -5.75
N GLY A 124 -25.96 -15.76 -6.09
CA GLY A 124 -26.84 -15.70 -7.27
C GLY A 124 -26.12 -15.61 -8.62
N HIS A 125 -24.78 -15.79 -8.68
CA HIS A 125 -24.00 -15.74 -9.93
C HIS A 125 -22.99 -16.89 -10.06
N ALA A 126 -22.57 -17.18 -11.29
CA ALA A 126 -21.66 -18.28 -11.59
C ALA A 126 -20.21 -17.97 -11.20
N ILE A 127 -19.48 -18.99 -10.73
CA ILE A 127 -18.02 -18.95 -10.62
C ILE A 127 -17.44 -19.21 -12.00
N ASN A 128 -16.81 -18.20 -12.59
CA ASN A 128 -16.24 -18.28 -13.93
C ASN A 128 -14.83 -18.89 -13.88
N GLY A 129 -14.45 -19.63 -14.92
CA GLY A 129 -13.14 -20.29 -14.99
C GLY A 129 -11.99 -19.36 -15.35
N ASP A 130 -11.19 -19.79 -16.32
CA ASP A 130 -10.02 -19.09 -16.84
C ASP A 130 -10.35 -17.67 -17.35
N ILE A 131 -9.86 -16.66 -16.63
CA ILE A 131 -10.10 -15.23 -16.92
C ILE A 131 -9.57 -14.79 -18.28
N THR A 132 -8.57 -15.49 -18.83
CA THR A 132 -7.96 -15.17 -20.14
C THR A 132 -8.95 -15.41 -21.29
N GLN A 133 -9.98 -16.21 -21.06
CA GLN A 133 -11.01 -16.56 -22.05
C GLN A 133 -12.25 -15.67 -21.95
N ILE A 134 -12.33 -14.80 -20.95
CA ILE A 134 -13.51 -13.97 -20.65
C ILE A 134 -13.32 -12.58 -21.25
N GLN A 135 -14.26 -12.11 -22.06
CA GLN A 135 -14.21 -10.74 -22.56
C GLN A 135 -14.55 -9.76 -21.45
N ALA A 136 -13.81 -8.64 -21.38
CA ALA A 136 -13.97 -7.69 -20.28
C ALA A 136 -15.34 -7.01 -20.34
N SER A 137 -15.92 -6.89 -21.54
CA SER A 137 -17.29 -6.42 -21.78
C SER A 137 -18.34 -7.26 -21.05
N ASP A 138 -18.11 -8.57 -20.93
CA ASP A 138 -19.06 -9.54 -20.40
C ASP A 138 -19.11 -9.53 -18.86
N ILE A 139 -18.15 -8.88 -18.21
CA ILE A 139 -18.10 -8.75 -16.76
C ILE A 139 -19.12 -7.67 -16.32
N PRO A 140 -19.98 -7.90 -15.33
CA PRO A 140 -20.92 -6.88 -14.84
C PRO A 140 -20.24 -5.59 -14.37
N ASP A 141 -20.97 -4.48 -14.42
CA ASP A 141 -20.52 -3.22 -13.83
C ASP A 141 -20.38 -3.35 -12.31
N HIS A 142 -19.36 -2.72 -11.75
CA HIS A 142 -18.99 -2.86 -10.35
C HIS A 142 -18.23 -1.62 -9.84
N ASP A 143 -18.32 -1.37 -8.54
CA ASP A 143 -17.62 -0.26 -7.88
C ASP A 143 -16.18 -0.64 -7.53
N VAL A 144 -15.95 -1.91 -7.13
CA VAL A 144 -14.66 -2.38 -6.63
C VAL A 144 -14.20 -3.63 -7.36
N LEU A 145 -12.94 -3.66 -7.80
CA LEU A 145 -12.29 -4.86 -8.33
C LEU A 145 -11.33 -5.45 -7.32
N LEU A 146 -11.46 -6.74 -7.03
CA LEU A 146 -10.56 -7.49 -6.15
C LEU A 146 -9.74 -8.49 -6.98
N ALA A 147 -8.43 -8.58 -6.74
CA ALA A 147 -7.59 -9.57 -7.42
C ALA A 147 -6.36 -10.02 -6.62
N GLY A 148 -6.27 -11.33 -6.35
CA GLY A 148 -5.06 -11.99 -5.82
C GLY A 148 -4.23 -12.63 -6.95
N PHE A 149 -3.75 -11.83 -7.91
CA PHE A 149 -3.15 -12.36 -9.13
C PHE A 149 -1.80 -13.06 -8.87
N PRO A 150 -1.49 -14.17 -9.57
CA PRO A 150 -0.28 -14.94 -9.30
C PRO A 150 1.01 -14.19 -9.69
N TRP A 151 2.09 -14.52 -8.99
CA TRP A 151 3.41 -13.95 -9.20
C TRP A 151 4.08 -14.52 -10.46
N GLN A 152 4.23 -13.70 -11.51
CA GLN A 152 4.85 -14.07 -12.79
C GLN A 152 5.89 -13.02 -13.24
N PRO A 153 7.07 -13.43 -13.76
CA PRO A 153 8.03 -12.48 -14.34
C PRO A 153 7.53 -11.95 -15.69
N PHE A 154 7.70 -10.65 -15.96
CA PHE A 154 7.50 -10.11 -17.31
C PHE A 154 8.66 -10.52 -18.21
N SER A 155 8.39 -11.36 -19.23
CA SER A 155 9.45 -11.81 -20.14
C SER A 155 9.82 -10.71 -21.15
N ILE A 156 11.13 -10.44 -21.30
CA ILE A 156 11.67 -9.49 -22.29
C ILE A 156 11.57 -10.04 -23.74
N ALA A 157 11.36 -11.34 -23.91
CA ALA A 157 11.44 -12.04 -25.20
C ALA A 157 10.37 -11.60 -26.22
N GLY A 158 9.20 -11.13 -25.76
CA GLY A 158 8.16 -10.56 -26.64
C GLY A 158 8.52 -9.16 -27.16
N VAL A 159 9.25 -8.39 -26.36
CA VAL A 159 9.66 -7.01 -26.64
C VAL A 159 10.89 -6.98 -27.57
N SER A 160 11.86 -7.87 -27.33
CA SER A 160 13.11 -7.92 -28.11
C SER A 160 12.91 -8.34 -29.58
N LYS A 161 11.96 -9.23 -29.87
CA LYS A 161 11.67 -9.69 -31.24
C LYS A 161 10.97 -8.63 -32.10
N LYS A 162 10.20 -7.72 -31.49
CA LYS A 162 9.49 -6.63 -32.19
C LYS A 162 10.36 -5.36 -32.35
N ASN A 163 11.28 -5.10 -31.41
CA ASN A 163 12.30 -4.06 -31.56
C ASN A 163 13.21 -4.32 -32.77
N ALA A 164 13.52 -5.59 -33.05
CA ALA A 164 14.25 -5.99 -34.26
C ALA A 164 13.43 -5.81 -35.58
N LEU A 165 12.12 -5.55 -35.50
CA LEU A 165 11.20 -5.45 -36.64
C LEU A 165 10.60 -4.04 -36.84
N GLY A 166 11.03 -3.03 -36.07
CA GLY A 166 10.69 -1.62 -36.31
C GLY A 166 9.20 -1.24 -36.19
N LYS A 167 8.39 -1.98 -35.43
CA LYS A 167 6.95 -1.66 -35.22
C LYS A 167 6.75 -0.73 -34.01
N ALA A 168 5.81 0.21 -34.14
CA ALA A 168 5.50 1.21 -33.11
C ALA A 168 5.15 0.60 -31.73
N HIS A 169 5.64 1.25 -30.67
CA HIS A 169 5.43 0.89 -29.27
C HIS A 169 4.05 1.33 -28.77
N GLY A 170 3.27 0.39 -28.23
CA GLY A 170 1.99 0.64 -27.56
C GLY A 170 1.53 -0.58 -26.76
N PHE A 171 0.42 -0.42 -26.02
CA PHE A 171 -0.21 -1.38 -25.09
C PHE A 171 -0.20 -2.84 -25.58
N ALA A 172 -0.42 -3.11 -26.87
CA ALA A 172 -0.49 -4.46 -27.43
C ALA A 172 0.86 -5.22 -27.55
N CYS A 173 2.01 -4.58 -27.27
CA CYS A 173 3.32 -5.20 -27.42
C CYS A 173 3.93 -5.75 -26.11
N GLU A 174 3.55 -5.23 -24.95
CA GLU A 174 4.04 -5.67 -23.63
C GLU A 174 3.07 -6.66 -22.92
N THR A 175 1.85 -6.78 -23.42
CA THR A 175 0.72 -7.54 -22.82
C THR A 175 0.79 -9.07 -22.96
N GLN A 176 1.79 -9.62 -23.66
CA GLN A 176 1.81 -11.06 -23.95
C GLN A 176 2.38 -11.86 -22.76
N GLY A 177 1.49 -12.44 -21.96
CA GLY A 177 1.77 -13.65 -21.16
C GLY A 177 1.72 -13.53 -19.63
N THR A 178 1.18 -12.46 -19.05
CA THR A 178 1.02 -12.36 -17.58
C THR A 178 -0.40 -11.96 -17.17
N LEU A 179 -0.89 -12.59 -16.10
CA LEU A 179 -2.26 -12.45 -15.59
C LEU A 179 -2.57 -11.06 -14.99
N PHE A 180 -1.54 -10.25 -14.71
CA PHE A 180 -1.72 -8.84 -14.38
C PHE A 180 -2.36 -8.05 -15.53
N PHE A 181 -2.02 -8.35 -16.79
CA PHE A 181 -2.59 -7.61 -17.92
C PHE A 181 -4.05 -7.97 -18.17
N ASP A 182 -4.51 -9.16 -17.78
CA ASP A 182 -5.94 -9.49 -17.75
C ASP A 182 -6.69 -8.62 -16.73
N VAL A 183 -6.11 -8.42 -15.54
CA VAL A 183 -6.65 -7.46 -14.56
C VAL A 183 -6.67 -6.04 -15.15
N ALA A 184 -5.57 -5.59 -15.74
CA ALA A 184 -5.47 -4.26 -16.33
C ALA A 184 -6.49 -4.03 -17.45
N ARG A 185 -6.72 -5.03 -18.31
CA ARG A 185 -7.74 -5.00 -19.37
C ARG A 185 -9.15 -4.82 -18.78
N ILE A 186 -9.46 -5.51 -17.69
CA ILE A 186 -10.76 -5.40 -17.03
C ILE A 186 -10.92 -4.02 -16.37
N ILE A 187 -9.87 -3.52 -15.69
CA ILE A 187 -9.87 -2.15 -15.13
C ILE A 187 -10.05 -1.11 -16.24
N ALA A 188 -9.40 -1.29 -17.39
CA ALA A 188 -9.52 -0.38 -18.53
C ALA A 188 -10.95 -0.29 -19.06
N GLU A 189 -11.60 -1.44 -19.23
CA GLU A 189 -12.96 -1.54 -19.76
C GLU A 189 -14.01 -1.07 -18.74
N LYS A 190 -13.97 -1.61 -17.51
CA LYS A 190 -15.03 -1.43 -16.52
C LYS A 190 -14.87 -0.19 -15.66
N ARG A 191 -13.66 0.39 -15.63
CA ARG A 191 -13.35 1.63 -14.90
C ARG A 191 -13.89 1.63 -13.46
N PRO A 192 -13.65 0.60 -12.62
CA PRO A 192 -14.19 0.55 -11.26
C PRO A 192 -13.74 1.77 -10.45
N ARG A 193 -14.53 2.19 -9.46
CA ARG A 193 -14.17 3.31 -8.58
C ARG A 193 -12.89 3.03 -7.80
N ALA A 194 -12.74 1.80 -7.33
CA ALA A 194 -11.57 1.36 -6.60
C ALA A 194 -11.15 -0.06 -7.01
N PHE A 195 -9.92 -0.44 -6.66
CA PHE A 195 -9.48 -1.82 -6.70
C PHE A 195 -8.57 -2.15 -5.50
N LEU A 196 -8.52 -3.43 -5.14
CA LEU A 196 -7.51 -3.98 -4.24
C LEU A 196 -6.84 -5.17 -4.93
N LEU A 197 -5.52 -5.04 -5.13
CA LEU A 197 -4.68 -6.12 -5.63
C LEU A 197 -3.77 -6.62 -4.51
N GLU A 198 -3.69 -7.94 -4.36
CA GLU A 198 -2.82 -8.60 -3.38
C GLU A 198 -1.70 -9.36 -4.10
N ASN A 199 -0.48 -9.34 -3.52
CA ASN A 199 0.63 -10.16 -4.00
C ASN A 199 1.70 -10.41 -2.93
N VAL A 200 2.73 -11.19 -3.27
CA VAL A 200 3.88 -11.48 -2.41
C VAL A 200 4.74 -10.24 -2.17
N LYS A 201 5.32 -10.12 -0.95
CA LYS A 201 6.20 -8.99 -0.58
C LYS A 201 7.36 -8.77 -1.56
N ASN A 202 7.87 -9.85 -2.14
CA ASN A 202 9.02 -9.84 -3.05
C ASN A 202 8.71 -9.23 -4.42
N LEU A 203 7.44 -8.94 -4.73
CA LEU A 203 7.06 -8.25 -5.96
C LEU A 203 7.80 -6.91 -6.10
N VAL A 204 8.03 -6.20 -5.00
CA VAL A 204 8.69 -4.88 -4.96
C VAL A 204 10.13 -4.94 -5.45
N SER A 205 10.87 -6.00 -5.11
CA SER A 205 12.29 -6.17 -5.46
C SER A 205 12.52 -7.09 -6.67
N HIS A 206 11.46 -7.71 -7.19
CA HIS A 206 11.54 -8.67 -8.28
C HIS A 206 12.07 -8.04 -9.58
N ASP A 207 12.93 -8.77 -10.30
CA ASP A 207 13.63 -8.29 -11.50
C ASP A 207 14.26 -6.90 -11.29
N LYS A 208 14.95 -6.73 -10.15
CA LYS A 208 15.55 -5.45 -9.71
C LYS A 208 14.54 -4.30 -9.66
N GLY A 209 13.29 -4.60 -9.30
CA GLY A 209 12.18 -3.65 -9.20
C GLY A 209 11.43 -3.37 -10.52
N ARG A 210 11.89 -3.92 -11.65
CA ARG A 210 11.27 -3.67 -12.97
C ARG A 210 9.82 -4.12 -13.02
N THR A 211 9.51 -5.27 -12.44
CA THR A 211 8.15 -5.85 -12.46
C THR A 211 7.16 -4.92 -11.77
N PHE A 212 7.49 -4.45 -10.57
CA PHE A 212 6.63 -3.53 -9.85
C PHE A 212 6.54 -2.16 -10.55
N ALA A 213 7.63 -1.68 -11.17
CA ALA A 213 7.61 -0.45 -11.95
C ALA A 213 6.63 -0.51 -13.14
N VAL A 214 6.59 -1.64 -13.87
CA VAL A 214 5.62 -1.85 -14.95
C VAL A 214 4.18 -1.83 -14.42
N ILE A 215 3.91 -2.53 -13.32
CA ILE A 215 2.58 -2.52 -12.68
C ILE A 215 2.16 -1.08 -12.31
N LYS A 216 3.05 -0.32 -11.67
CA LYS A 216 2.77 1.07 -11.29
C LYS A 216 2.50 1.95 -12.52
N ARG A 217 3.34 1.85 -13.55
CA ARG A 217 3.19 2.62 -14.79
C ARG A 217 1.84 2.32 -15.44
N THR A 218 1.47 1.05 -15.59
CA THR A 218 0.18 0.67 -16.18
C THR A 218 -0.99 1.18 -15.36
N LEU A 219 -0.99 0.99 -14.03
CA LEU A 219 -2.10 1.45 -13.20
C LEU A 219 -2.24 2.98 -13.18
N ILE A 220 -1.12 3.71 -13.17
CA ILE A 220 -1.15 5.16 -12.97
C ILE A 220 -1.13 5.94 -14.28
N GLU A 221 -0.16 5.69 -15.16
CA GLU A 221 0.05 6.47 -16.37
C GLU A 221 -0.91 6.05 -17.48
N GLU A 222 -1.16 4.74 -17.61
CA GLU A 222 -2.01 4.21 -18.69
C GLU A 222 -3.48 4.18 -18.27
N LEU A 223 -3.79 3.71 -17.05
CA LEU A 223 -5.16 3.58 -16.57
C LEU A 223 -5.63 4.79 -15.75
N GLY A 224 -4.75 5.70 -15.35
CA GLY A 224 -5.12 6.94 -14.66
C GLY A 224 -5.61 6.76 -13.22
N TYR A 225 -5.21 5.71 -12.51
CA TYR A 225 -5.59 5.48 -11.11
C TYR A 225 -4.58 6.05 -10.12
N HIS A 226 -5.08 6.50 -8.97
CA HIS A 226 -4.30 6.89 -7.80
C HIS A 226 -4.05 5.65 -6.94
N ILE A 227 -2.79 5.20 -6.86
CA ILE A 227 -2.45 3.98 -6.12
C ILE A 227 -1.72 4.25 -4.80
N HIS A 228 -2.04 3.42 -3.80
CA HIS A 228 -1.52 3.36 -2.45
C HIS A 228 -0.99 1.93 -2.26
N THR A 229 0.22 1.72 -1.74
CA THR A 229 0.80 0.37 -1.66
C THR A 229 1.48 0.12 -0.33
N ARG A 230 1.17 -0.95 0.42
CA ARG A 230 1.90 -1.25 1.66
C ARG A 230 2.21 -2.74 1.77
N VAL A 231 3.41 -3.05 2.27
CA VAL A 231 3.73 -4.41 2.74
C VAL A 231 3.25 -4.53 4.18
N ILE A 232 2.35 -5.49 4.43
CA ILE A 232 1.74 -5.71 5.74
C ILE A 232 2.04 -7.16 6.16
N ASP A 233 2.45 -7.35 7.41
CA ASP A 233 2.67 -8.66 8.01
C ASP A 233 1.40 -9.18 8.70
N GLY A 234 1.01 -10.41 8.41
CA GLY A 234 -0.10 -11.09 9.08
C GLY A 234 0.01 -11.18 10.59
N ALA A 235 1.23 -11.11 11.15
CA ALA A 235 1.50 -11.22 12.58
C ALA A 235 0.84 -10.11 13.44
N HIS A 236 0.33 -9.06 12.80
CA HIS A 236 -0.50 -8.04 13.44
C HIS A 236 -1.93 -8.51 13.76
N PHE A 237 -2.42 -9.55 13.07
CA PHE A 237 -3.84 -9.95 13.11
C PHE A 237 -4.06 -11.44 13.41
N VAL A 238 -3.07 -12.29 13.11
CA VAL A 238 -3.11 -13.74 13.32
C VAL A 238 -1.74 -14.20 13.83
N PRO A 239 -1.64 -15.38 14.47
CA PRO A 239 -0.38 -15.89 14.99
C PRO A 239 0.51 -16.49 13.88
N GLN A 240 0.77 -15.73 12.81
CA GLN A 240 1.55 -16.15 11.66
C GLN A 240 2.31 -14.97 11.05
N HIS A 241 3.62 -15.11 10.83
CA HIS A 241 4.34 -14.23 9.92
C HIS A 241 3.94 -14.52 8.48
N ARG A 242 3.37 -13.52 7.79
CA ARG A 242 2.96 -13.63 6.39
C ARG A 242 2.86 -12.24 5.79
N GLU A 243 3.96 -11.81 5.19
CA GLU A 243 4.05 -10.50 4.56
C GLU A 243 3.49 -10.53 3.13
N ARG A 244 2.61 -9.58 2.84
CA ARG A 244 1.98 -9.38 1.53
C ARG A 244 1.99 -7.91 1.18
N ILE A 245 2.14 -7.61 -0.11
CA ILE A 245 1.92 -6.27 -0.64
C ILE A 245 0.45 -6.14 -1.01
N LEU A 246 -0.19 -5.10 -0.49
CA LEU A 246 -1.51 -4.65 -0.93
C LEU A 246 -1.32 -3.43 -1.82
N ILE A 247 -2.00 -3.41 -2.97
CA ILE A 247 -2.03 -2.30 -3.92
C ILE A 247 -3.49 -1.86 -4.02
N VAL A 248 -3.81 -0.75 -3.38
CA VAL A 248 -5.14 -0.14 -3.43
C VAL A 248 -5.11 0.98 -4.45
N GLY A 249 -6.08 1.01 -5.36
CA GLY A 249 -6.20 2.07 -6.36
C GLY A 249 -7.57 2.71 -6.35
N PHE A 250 -7.62 4.03 -6.56
CA PHE A 250 -8.86 4.80 -6.71
C PHE A 250 -8.86 5.55 -8.03
N ARG A 251 -10.00 5.56 -8.71
CA ARG A 251 -10.17 6.25 -10.00
C ARG A 251 -10.04 7.76 -9.83
N GLU A 252 -10.57 8.27 -8.72
CA GLU A 252 -10.47 9.67 -8.31
C GLU A 252 -9.46 9.83 -7.17
N PRO A 253 -8.83 11.01 -6.99
CA PRO A 253 -7.99 11.28 -5.84
C PRO A 253 -8.78 11.21 -4.52
N VAL A 254 -8.29 10.46 -3.54
CA VAL A 254 -8.91 10.33 -2.21
C VAL A 254 -7.83 10.35 -1.12
N ALA A 255 -8.16 10.90 0.05
CA ALA A 255 -7.27 10.93 1.21
C ALA A 255 -7.17 9.57 1.93
N PHE A 256 -6.92 8.49 1.19
CA PHE A 256 -6.64 7.17 1.74
C PHE A 256 -5.17 7.09 2.16
N ASP A 257 -4.92 6.61 3.37
CA ASP A 257 -3.57 6.41 3.88
C ASP A 257 -3.49 5.13 4.70
N PHE A 258 -2.60 4.23 4.32
CA PHE A 258 -2.38 3.00 5.07
C PHE A 258 -1.85 3.26 6.49
N ASP A 259 -1.30 4.43 6.81
CA ASP A 259 -0.91 4.77 8.19
C ASP A 259 -2.08 4.93 9.15
N ALA A 260 -3.29 5.15 8.62
CA ALA A 260 -4.51 5.09 9.41
C ALA A 260 -4.99 3.64 9.67
N LEU A 261 -4.33 2.62 9.12
CA LEU A 261 -4.70 1.23 9.31
C LEU A 261 -4.36 0.79 10.75
N PRO A 262 -5.34 0.33 11.55
CA PRO A 262 -5.06 -0.14 12.89
C PRO A 262 -4.20 -1.42 12.80
N MET A 263 -2.94 -1.33 13.24
CA MET A 263 -2.01 -2.44 13.29
C MET A 263 -1.67 -2.73 14.76
N PRO A 264 -2.31 -3.72 15.38
CA PRO A 264 -1.94 -4.16 16.72
C PRO A 264 -0.46 -4.54 16.79
N PRO A 265 0.23 -4.34 17.91
CA PRO A 265 1.59 -4.82 18.09
C PRO A 265 1.71 -6.32 17.75
N LYS A 266 2.77 -6.69 17.01
CA LYS A 266 3.05 -8.09 16.71
C LYS A 266 3.27 -8.88 18.01
N GLY A 267 2.84 -10.14 18.02
CA GLY A 267 2.99 -11.04 19.16
C GLY A 267 1.86 -10.96 20.19
N GLN A 268 0.83 -10.13 19.97
CA GLN A 268 -0.42 -10.19 20.74
C GLN A 268 -1.23 -11.45 20.43
N HIS A 269 -1.19 -11.91 19.18
CA HIS A 269 -1.85 -13.13 18.74
C HIS A 269 -0.91 -14.33 18.85
N THR A 270 -1.39 -15.42 19.46
CA THR A 270 -0.61 -16.67 19.63
C THR A 270 -1.34 -17.88 19.06
N LEU A 271 -0.60 -18.95 18.76
CA LEU A 271 -1.19 -20.19 18.22
C LEU A 271 -2.28 -20.78 19.13
N LYS A 272 -2.31 -20.45 20.42
CA LYS A 272 -3.38 -20.83 21.35
C LYS A 272 -4.78 -20.47 20.83
N GLU A 273 -4.91 -19.37 20.08
CA GLU A 273 -6.19 -18.90 19.54
C GLU A 273 -6.74 -19.79 18.42
N ILE A 274 -5.86 -20.48 17.70
CA ILE A 274 -6.23 -21.24 16.48
C ILE A 274 -6.18 -22.75 16.69
N LEU A 275 -5.38 -23.24 17.64
CA LEU A 275 -5.25 -24.66 17.93
C LEU A 275 -6.55 -25.22 18.53
N HIS A 276 -6.84 -26.49 18.24
CA HIS A 276 -7.97 -27.18 18.85
C HIS A 276 -7.86 -27.19 20.38
N ARG A 277 -8.97 -26.92 21.08
CA ARG A 277 -9.07 -26.83 22.53
C ARG A 277 -9.29 -28.21 23.13
N THR A 278 -8.26 -28.73 23.80
CA THR A 278 -8.27 -30.09 24.38
C THR A 278 -8.85 -30.14 25.80
N ASP A 279 -9.33 -29.01 26.31
CA ASP A 279 -9.96 -28.86 27.63
C ASP A 279 -11.48 -29.18 27.63
N GLY A 280 -12.01 -29.65 26.49
CA GLY A 280 -13.43 -29.93 26.30
C GLY A 280 -14.25 -28.73 25.80
N SER A 281 -13.61 -27.58 25.54
CA SER A 281 -14.29 -26.39 25.00
C SER A 281 -14.22 -26.25 23.47
N GLU A 282 -13.73 -27.27 22.76
CA GLU A 282 -13.72 -27.29 21.30
C GLU A 282 -15.16 -27.34 20.78
N PRO A 283 -15.56 -26.41 19.88
CA PRO A 283 -16.91 -26.41 19.35
C PRO A 283 -17.13 -27.61 18.43
N HIS A 284 -18.28 -28.28 18.60
CA HIS A 284 -18.72 -29.31 17.67
C HIS A 284 -19.23 -28.65 16.38
N LEU A 285 -18.53 -28.90 15.26
CA LEU A 285 -18.87 -28.35 13.95
C LEU A 285 -19.48 -29.45 13.07
N PRO A 286 -20.79 -29.41 12.77
CA PRO A 286 -21.47 -30.51 12.07
C PRO A 286 -20.87 -30.89 10.71
N TRP A 287 -20.25 -29.94 10.01
CA TRP A 287 -19.61 -30.19 8.69
C TRP A 287 -18.18 -30.75 8.79
N ASP A 288 -17.53 -30.64 9.95
CA ASP A 288 -16.24 -31.29 10.17
C ASP A 288 -16.39 -32.65 10.86
N GLU A 289 -17.51 -32.87 11.56
CA GLU A 289 -17.74 -34.04 12.40
C GLU A 289 -16.50 -34.28 13.30
N ASP A 290 -15.97 -35.50 13.31
CA ASP A 290 -14.72 -35.84 14.02
C ASP A 290 -13.51 -35.96 13.06
N ARG A 291 -13.58 -35.41 11.84
CA ARG A 291 -12.52 -35.55 10.82
C ARG A 291 -11.17 -34.99 11.25
N PHE A 292 -11.19 -33.98 12.13
CA PHE A 292 -10.01 -33.22 12.58
C PHE A 292 -9.73 -33.38 14.08
N PHE A 293 -10.78 -33.41 14.88
CA PHE A 293 -10.75 -33.49 16.33
C PHE A 293 -11.76 -34.53 16.79
N ASP A 294 -11.34 -35.43 17.68
CA ASP A 294 -12.19 -36.43 18.32
C ASP A 294 -12.79 -35.81 19.58
N HIS A 295 -14.08 -35.49 19.54
CA HIS A 295 -14.80 -34.88 20.66
C HIS A 295 -15.07 -35.88 21.80
N ALA A 296 -15.09 -37.18 21.53
CA ALA A 296 -15.30 -38.19 22.58
C ALA A 296 -14.07 -38.29 23.50
N SER A 297 -12.87 -38.09 22.95
CA SER A 297 -11.62 -38.14 23.72
C SER A 297 -10.90 -36.79 23.85
N ASN A 298 -11.53 -35.69 23.41
CA ASN A 298 -11.01 -34.32 23.45
C ASN A 298 -9.59 -34.19 22.88
N LYS A 299 -9.31 -34.87 21.78
CA LYS A 299 -7.95 -34.92 21.17
C LYS A 299 -7.98 -34.66 19.68
N VAL A 300 -6.90 -34.06 19.18
CA VAL A 300 -6.65 -34.00 17.73
C VAL A 300 -6.42 -35.41 17.20
N GLN A 301 -6.95 -35.70 16.01
CA GLN A 301 -6.82 -37.02 15.38
C GLN A 301 -5.36 -37.45 15.21
N ASP A 302 -5.05 -38.71 15.54
CA ASP A 302 -3.68 -39.22 15.61
C ASP A 302 -2.94 -39.16 14.26
N LYS A 303 -3.68 -39.16 13.13
CA LYS A 303 -3.15 -39.01 11.76
C LYS A 303 -2.34 -37.72 11.52
N TYR A 304 -2.50 -36.71 12.37
CA TYR A 304 -1.73 -35.46 12.26
C TYR A 304 -0.37 -35.52 12.95
N THR A 305 -0.18 -36.47 13.87
CA THR A 305 1.13 -36.71 14.50
C THR A 305 2.10 -37.27 13.47
N LEU A 306 3.32 -36.72 13.42
CA LEU A 306 4.33 -37.21 12.49
C LEU A 306 4.74 -38.64 12.85
N THR A 307 4.93 -39.46 11.82
CA THR A 307 5.53 -40.79 11.97
C THR A 307 6.98 -40.67 12.41
N ASP A 308 7.51 -41.67 13.11
CA ASP A 308 8.90 -41.68 13.57
C ASP A 308 9.91 -41.49 12.43
N ASN A 309 9.62 -42.08 11.27
CA ASN A 309 10.46 -41.97 10.08
C ASN A 309 10.50 -40.54 9.54
N LEU A 310 9.34 -39.89 9.42
CA LEU A 310 9.26 -38.52 8.92
C LEU A 310 9.86 -37.53 9.92
N TRP A 311 9.63 -37.72 11.22
CA TRP A 311 10.22 -36.87 12.25
C TRP A 311 11.75 -36.98 12.26
N ARG A 312 12.29 -38.20 12.24
CA ARG A 312 13.73 -38.46 12.14
C ARG A 312 14.32 -37.84 10.86
N TYR A 313 13.62 -37.95 9.74
CA TYR A 313 14.05 -37.32 8.48
C TYR A 313 14.18 -35.80 8.61
N LEU A 314 13.18 -35.12 9.19
CA LEU A 314 13.20 -33.66 9.36
C LEU A 314 14.29 -33.21 10.34
N GLN A 315 14.54 -33.97 11.41
CA GLN A 315 15.65 -33.74 12.34
C GLN A 315 17.01 -33.83 11.64
N ASN A 316 17.25 -34.91 10.90
CA ASN A 316 18.50 -35.12 10.15
C ASN A 316 18.70 -34.05 9.06
N TYR A 317 17.61 -33.65 8.38
CA TYR A 317 17.65 -32.60 7.37
C TYR A 317 18.03 -31.24 7.98
N ALA A 318 17.42 -30.87 9.10
CA ALA A 318 17.75 -29.63 9.81
C ALA A 318 19.21 -29.62 10.31
N GLU A 319 19.70 -30.74 10.84
CA GLU A 319 21.09 -30.86 11.28
C GLU A 319 22.09 -30.74 10.12
N LYS A 320 21.82 -31.41 9.00
CA LYS A 320 22.63 -31.31 7.77
C LYS A 320 22.73 -29.89 7.25
N HIS A 321 21.64 -29.12 7.29
CA HIS A 321 21.65 -27.72 6.83
C HIS A 321 22.32 -26.78 7.83
N ARG A 322 22.14 -27.00 9.14
CA ARG A 322 22.84 -26.28 10.20
C ARG A 322 24.36 -26.47 10.10
N ALA A 323 24.82 -27.69 9.85
CA ALA A 323 26.24 -27.99 9.63
C ALA A 323 26.85 -27.26 8.42
N LYS A 324 26.02 -26.86 7.44
CA LYS A 324 26.42 -26.07 6.27
C LYS A 324 26.30 -24.55 6.46
N GLY A 325 26.00 -24.09 7.68
CA GLY A 325 25.77 -22.67 7.97
C GLY A 325 24.45 -22.11 7.43
N ASN A 326 23.51 -22.97 7.02
CA ASN A 326 22.22 -22.56 6.47
C ASN A 326 21.10 -22.71 7.52
N GLY A 327 20.11 -21.83 7.48
CA GLY A 327 18.95 -21.84 8.41
C GLY A 327 17.78 -22.76 8.00
N PHE A 328 17.96 -23.64 7.00
CA PHE A 328 16.88 -24.53 6.53
C PHE A 328 16.60 -25.65 7.54
N GLY A 329 15.32 -25.97 7.73
CA GLY A 329 14.85 -26.99 8.67
C GLY A 329 13.35 -26.87 8.90
N PHE A 330 12.85 -27.45 9.99
CA PHE A 330 11.45 -27.34 10.39
C PHE A 330 11.23 -26.22 11.43
N GLY A 331 10.01 -25.70 11.50
CA GLY A 331 9.54 -24.77 12.54
C GLY A 331 8.78 -25.53 13.62
N LEU A 332 9.41 -25.77 14.77
CA LEU A 332 8.73 -26.33 15.94
C LEU A 332 8.13 -25.21 16.78
N VAL A 333 6.84 -25.30 17.08
CA VAL A 333 6.07 -24.27 17.78
C VAL A 333 5.25 -24.84 18.94
N THR A 334 4.98 -24.01 19.94
CA THR A 334 4.01 -24.24 21.03
C THR A 334 2.81 -23.30 20.89
N SER A 335 1.83 -23.41 21.79
CA SER A 335 0.65 -22.53 21.83
C SER A 335 1.01 -21.04 21.93
N ASP A 336 2.14 -20.70 22.55
CA ASP A 336 2.48 -19.32 22.86
C ASP A 336 3.31 -18.65 21.75
N ASN A 337 3.56 -19.36 20.66
CA ASN A 337 4.37 -18.86 19.55
C ASN A 337 3.52 -18.21 18.44
N VAL A 338 4.21 -17.42 17.62
CA VAL A 338 3.77 -16.98 16.29
C VAL A 338 4.43 -17.90 15.26
N ALA A 339 3.64 -18.46 14.34
CA ALA A 339 4.14 -19.41 13.34
C ALA A 339 4.87 -18.71 12.18
N ARG A 340 5.66 -19.50 11.44
CA ARG A 340 6.15 -19.13 10.10
C ARG A 340 5.00 -19.14 9.10
N THR A 341 5.26 -18.64 7.89
CA THR A 341 4.25 -18.62 6.82
C THR A 341 3.81 -20.05 6.44
N LEU A 342 2.50 -20.27 6.43
CA LEU A 342 1.86 -21.44 5.83
C LEU A 342 2.08 -21.39 4.31
N SER A 343 2.88 -22.32 3.80
CA SER A 343 3.30 -22.34 2.40
C SER A 343 2.52 -23.36 1.57
N ALA A 344 2.47 -23.18 0.25
CA ALA A 344 1.84 -24.14 -0.66
C ALA A 344 2.52 -25.53 -0.64
N ARG A 345 3.69 -25.66 0.00
CA ARG A 345 4.40 -26.94 0.21
C ARG A 345 4.04 -27.63 1.52
N TYR A 346 3.27 -26.98 2.40
CA TYR A 346 2.90 -27.51 3.72
C TYR A 346 2.27 -28.91 3.65
N TYR A 347 1.52 -29.21 2.58
CA TYR A 347 0.90 -30.52 2.38
C TYR A 347 1.90 -31.69 2.33
N LYS A 348 3.19 -31.43 2.00
CA LYS A 348 4.21 -32.47 1.84
C LYS A 348 4.60 -33.10 3.17
N ASP A 349 5.03 -32.27 4.11
CA ASP A 349 5.58 -32.72 5.39
C ASP A 349 5.19 -31.82 6.58
N GLY A 350 4.56 -30.66 6.32
CA GLY A 350 4.18 -29.66 7.31
C GLY A 350 5.36 -28.99 8.01
N SER A 351 6.58 -29.11 7.46
CA SER A 351 7.81 -28.72 8.13
C SER A 351 7.85 -27.24 8.54
N GLU A 352 7.10 -26.35 7.89
CA GLU A 352 7.07 -24.94 8.25
C GLU A 352 6.47 -24.67 9.64
N ILE A 353 5.50 -25.48 10.04
CA ILE A 353 4.72 -25.32 11.29
C ILE A 353 4.38 -26.69 11.88
N LEU A 354 5.16 -27.12 12.86
CA LEU A 354 4.99 -28.35 13.61
C LEU A 354 4.67 -28.04 15.08
N VAL A 355 3.51 -28.46 15.55
CA VAL A 355 3.04 -28.24 16.91
C VAL A 355 3.64 -29.28 17.84
N SER A 356 4.36 -28.82 18.85
CA SER A 356 4.93 -29.67 19.90
C SER A 356 3.82 -30.34 20.71
N GLN A 357 3.97 -31.64 20.96
CA GLN A 357 3.09 -32.43 21.83
C GLN A 357 3.78 -32.83 23.14
N GLY A 358 4.82 -32.07 23.52
CA GLY A 358 5.69 -32.38 24.66
C GLY A 358 6.78 -33.41 24.32
N LYS A 359 7.50 -33.87 25.35
CA LYS A 359 8.70 -34.71 25.18
C LYS A 359 8.41 -36.18 24.81
N LYS A 360 7.18 -36.65 24.99
CA LYS A 360 6.80 -38.07 24.88
C LYS A 360 6.16 -38.43 23.53
N LYS A 361 5.87 -37.45 22.68
CA LYS A 361 5.23 -37.66 21.38
C LYS A 361 5.95 -36.84 20.31
N ASN A 362 5.98 -37.36 19.08
CA ASN A 362 6.42 -36.60 17.94
C ASN A 362 5.54 -35.35 17.76
N PRO A 363 6.05 -34.26 17.19
CA PRO A 363 5.21 -33.12 16.89
C PRO A 363 4.16 -33.49 15.83
N ARG A 364 3.11 -32.68 15.74
CA ARG A 364 2.04 -32.85 14.75
C ARG A 364 1.97 -31.69 13.77
N ARG A 365 1.37 -31.94 12.62
CA ARG A 365 0.93 -30.88 11.70
C ARG A 365 -0.31 -30.18 12.26
N LEU A 366 -0.58 -28.99 11.74
CA LEU A 366 -1.87 -28.33 11.89
C LEU A 366 -2.95 -29.14 11.16
N THR A 367 -4.16 -29.15 11.71
CA THR A 367 -5.34 -29.66 10.99
C THR A 367 -5.80 -28.63 9.95
N PRO A 368 -6.56 -29.02 8.92
CA PRO A 368 -7.16 -28.04 7.99
C PRO A 368 -8.02 -26.98 8.68
N ARG A 369 -8.73 -27.32 9.77
CA ARG A 369 -9.49 -26.34 10.58
C ARG A 369 -8.56 -25.34 11.28
N GLU A 370 -7.46 -25.81 11.86
CA GLU A 370 -6.45 -24.91 12.45
C GLU A 370 -5.80 -24.02 11.39
N CYS A 371 -5.56 -24.53 10.17
CA CYS A 371 -5.11 -23.70 9.03
C CYS A 371 -6.16 -22.64 8.63
N ALA A 372 -7.45 -22.99 8.60
CA ALA A 372 -8.52 -22.04 8.33
C ALA A 372 -8.54 -20.90 9.36
N ARG A 373 -8.49 -21.24 10.65
CA ARG A 373 -8.38 -20.28 11.77
C ARG A 373 -7.12 -19.42 11.67
N LEU A 374 -5.97 -20.03 11.35
CA LEU A 374 -4.69 -19.34 11.15
C LEU A 374 -4.75 -18.32 10.01
N MET A 375 -5.57 -18.56 8.99
CA MET A 375 -5.82 -17.64 7.88
C MET A 375 -6.96 -16.64 8.15
N GLY A 376 -7.61 -16.74 9.32
CA GLY A 376 -8.70 -15.90 9.79
C GLY A 376 -10.07 -16.23 9.21
N PHE A 377 -10.26 -17.42 8.64
CA PHE A 377 -11.59 -17.94 8.34
C PHE A 377 -12.25 -18.42 9.64
N PRO A 378 -13.56 -18.17 9.85
CA PRO A 378 -14.24 -18.62 11.05
C PRO A 378 -14.52 -20.11 11.02
N ASP A 379 -14.96 -20.63 12.17
CA ASP A 379 -15.36 -22.03 12.30
C ASP A 379 -16.53 -22.42 11.40
N THR A 380 -17.41 -21.47 11.06
CA THR A 380 -18.51 -21.67 10.09
C THR A 380 -18.04 -21.95 8.66
N TYR A 381 -16.76 -21.69 8.36
CA TYR A 381 -16.20 -21.95 7.04
C TYR A 381 -16.04 -23.44 6.78
N ARG A 382 -16.63 -23.96 5.71
CA ARG A 382 -16.70 -25.38 5.38
C ARG A 382 -15.52 -25.81 4.51
N ILE A 383 -15.03 -27.03 4.73
CA ILE A 383 -13.85 -27.58 4.04
C ILE A 383 -14.24 -28.88 3.31
N PRO A 384 -14.76 -28.81 2.07
CA PRO A 384 -15.33 -29.97 1.36
C PRO A 384 -14.30 -30.78 0.56
N VAL A 385 -13.00 -30.50 0.76
CA VAL A 385 -11.87 -31.12 0.05
C VAL A 385 -11.01 -31.96 1.00
N SER A 386 -10.08 -32.74 0.45
CA SER A 386 -9.12 -33.52 1.25
C SER A 386 -8.13 -32.61 2.00
N ASP A 387 -7.54 -33.12 3.08
CA ASP A 387 -6.54 -32.40 3.87
C ASP A 387 -5.41 -31.81 2.99
N THR A 388 -4.88 -32.61 2.05
CA THR A 388 -3.83 -32.19 1.10
C THR A 388 -4.25 -30.97 0.28
N ARG A 389 -5.47 -30.97 -0.26
CA ARG A 389 -5.99 -29.84 -1.05
C ARG A 389 -6.29 -28.64 -0.16
N ALA A 390 -6.87 -28.86 1.01
CA ALA A 390 -7.13 -27.79 1.97
C ALA A 390 -5.83 -27.05 2.35
N TYR A 391 -4.73 -27.77 2.60
CA TYR A 391 -3.43 -27.14 2.89
C TYR A 391 -2.93 -26.24 1.76
N GLN A 392 -3.07 -26.66 0.50
CA GLN A 392 -2.69 -25.84 -0.66
C GLN A 392 -3.57 -24.59 -0.75
N LEU A 393 -4.89 -24.77 -0.67
CA LEU A 393 -5.86 -23.68 -0.78
C LEU A 393 -5.69 -22.63 0.33
N PHE A 394 -5.51 -23.03 1.59
CA PHE A 394 -5.26 -22.09 2.68
C PHE A 394 -3.90 -21.41 2.58
N ALA A 395 -2.89 -22.11 2.07
CA ALA A 395 -1.57 -21.50 1.87
C ALA A 395 -1.58 -20.41 0.79
N ASP A 396 -2.43 -20.54 -0.23
CA ASP A 396 -2.57 -19.57 -1.32
C ASP A 396 -3.59 -18.46 -1.01
N ALA A 397 -4.48 -18.66 -0.02
CA ALA A 397 -5.47 -17.68 0.37
C ALA A 397 -4.88 -16.37 0.93
N ALA A 398 -5.61 -15.26 0.75
CA ALA A 398 -5.36 -14.00 1.45
C ALA A 398 -5.72 -14.11 2.94
N LEU A 399 -5.06 -13.32 3.78
CA LEU A 399 -5.37 -13.24 5.22
C LEU A 399 -6.63 -12.41 5.45
N VAL A 400 -7.74 -13.06 5.79
CA VAL A 400 -9.06 -12.42 5.92
C VAL A 400 -9.02 -11.16 6.81
N PRO A 401 -8.44 -11.18 8.03
CA PRO A 401 -8.49 -10.01 8.92
C PRO A 401 -7.63 -8.83 8.43
N MET A 402 -6.53 -9.13 7.72
CA MET A 402 -5.68 -8.11 7.09
C MET A 402 -6.44 -7.40 5.96
N ILE A 403 -7.12 -8.19 5.11
CA ILE A 403 -7.94 -7.63 4.03
C ILE A 403 -9.14 -6.89 4.62
N GLU A 404 -9.81 -7.43 5.63
CA GLU A 404 -10.97 -6.80 6.27
C GLU A 404 -10.62 -5.43 6.86
N THR A 405 -9.49 -5.33 7.56
CA THR A 405 -9.01 -4.06 8.10
C THR A 405 -8.71 -3.06 6.99
N THR A 406 -8.13 -3.52 5.88
CA THR A 406 -7.89 -2.68 4.70
C THR A 406 -9.20 -2.26 4.03
N ALA A 407 -10.16 -3.17 3.89
CA ALA A 407 -11.46 -2.92 3.28
C ALA A 407 -12.26 -1.89 4.10
N LYS A 408 -12.25 -1.99 5.44
CA LYS A 408 -12.84 -0.99 6.34
C LYS A 408 -12.23 0.40 6.15
N LEU A 409 -10.92 0.48 5.94
CA LEU A 409 -10.25 1.74 5.64
C LEU A 409 -10.60 2.27 4.24
N MET A 410 -10.86 1.38 3.27
CA MET A 410 -11.30 1.79 1.93
C MET A 410 -12.77 2.23 1.89
N LEU A 411 -13.62 1.72 2.78
CA LEU A 411 -15.07 1.89 2.77
C LEU A 411 -15.53 3.35 2.59
N PRO A 412 -15.02 4.35 3.36
CA PRO A 412 -15.44 5.76 3.21
C PRO A 412 -15.16 6.35 1.83
N HIS A 413 -14.26 5.72 1.06
CA HIS A 413 -13.87 6.14 -0.29
C HIS A 413 -14.59 5.33 -1.38
N ILE A 414 -15.28 4.24 -1.00
CA ILE A 414 -16.03 3.35 -1.90
C ILE A 414 -17.52 3.67 -1.88
N THR A 415 -18.12 3.95 -0.72
CA THR A 415 -19.56 4.21 -0.59
C THR A 415 -19.87 5.69 -0.76
N VAL A 416 -20.87 6.03 -1.59
CA VAL A 416 -21.43 7.39 -1.62
C VAL A 416 -22.54 7.49 -0.57
N GLU A 417 -22.20 7.54 0.71
CA GLU A 417 -23.14 8.07 1.69
C GLU A 417 -23.05 9.59 1.67
N GLY A 418 -24.02 10.23 1.02
CA GLY A 418 -24.28 11.66 1.13
C GLY A 418 -23.25 12.57 0.46
N ALA A 419 -23.66 13.19 -0.64
CA ALA A 419 -23.14 14.48 -1.09
C ALA A 419 -23.48 15.62 -0.09
N GLY A 420 -23.30 15.38 1.21
CA GLY A 420 -23.65 16.26 2.30
C GLY A 420 -22.75 16.05 3.51
N SER A 421 -21.69 16.87 3.59
CA SER A 421 -21.10 17.34 4.85
C SER A 421 -20.53 16.28 5.81
N SER A 422 -19.31 15.81 5.55
CA SER A 422 -18.22 16.08 6.52
C SER A 422 -16.85 16.12 5.83
N LYS A 423 -16.70 17.06 4.89
CA LYS A 423 -15.38 17.67 4.70
C LYS A 423 -14.99 18.34 6.02
N PRO A 424 -13.72 18.38 6.46
CA PRO A 424 -13.25 19.59 7.12
C PRO A 424 -13.54 20.71 6.12
N LYS A 425 -14.60 21.48 6.39
CA LYS A 425 -15.00 22.60 5.55
C LYS A 425 -13.89 23.64 5.63
N PHE A 426 -12.93 23.57 4.72
CA PHE A 426 -12.42 24.79 4.14
C PHE A 426 -13.50 25.26 3.15
N GLU A 427 -14.43 26.07 3.66
CA GLU A 427 -15.40 26.73 2.80
C GLU A 427 -14.66 27.72 1.90
N MET A 428 -14.86 27.58 0.59
CA MET A 428 -14.38 28.55 -0.38
C MET A 428 -14.88 29.95 -0.02
N PRO A 429 -14.00 30.93 0.21
CA PRO A 429 -14.43 32.31 0.34
C PRO A 429 -15.11 32.72 -0.97
N LYS A 430 -16.41 33.01 -0.89
CA LYS A 430 -17.17 33.55 -2.01
C LYS A 430 -16.54 34.90 -2.40
N LYS A 431 -15.73 34.88 -3.46
CA LYS A 431 -14.95 35.96 -4.12
C LYS A 431 -13.47 36.15 -3.69
N ILE A 432 -12.60 35.20 -4.00
CA ILE A 432 -11.15 35.46 -4.15
C ILE A 432 -10.86 36.36 -5.39
N MET A 433 -11.71 36.32 -6.42
CA MET A 433 -11.43 36.91 -7.73
C MET A 433 -11.91 38.37 -7.93
N SER A 434 -12.60 39.00 -6.95
CA SER A 434 -13.28 40.29 -7.21
C SER A 434 -13.36 41.28 -6.04
N SER A 435 -12.39 41.28 -5.11
CA SER A 435 -12.36 42.25 -4.00
C SER A 435 -11.30 43.34 -4.24
N SER A 436 -11.68 44.61 -4.03
CA SER A 436 -10.72 45.72 -3.99
C SER A 436 -9.73 45.59 -2.83
N ARG A 437 -10.12 44.91 -1.74
CA ARG A 437 -9.27 44.61 -0.57
C ARG A 437 -8.63 43.22 -0.66
N TRP A 438 -7.43 43.06 -0.10
CA TRP A 438 -6.75 41.76 -0.01
C TRP A 438 -7.48 40.81 0.93
N THR A 439 -7.72 39.57 0.51
CA THR A 439 -8.23 38.49 1.38
C THR A 439 -7.07 37.71 1.99
N LYS A 440 -7.35 36.96 3.06
CA LYS A 440 -6.35 36.14 3.76
C LYS A 440 -5.66 35.16 2.81
N GLU A 441 -6.43 34.47 1.99
CA GLU A 441 -5.97 33.48 1.01
C GLU A 441 -5.07 34.11 -0.06
N GLN A 442 -5.41 35.33 -0.51
CA GLN A 442 -4.58 36.07 -1.46
C GLN A 442 -3.22 36.46 -0.82
N VAL A 443 -3.23 36.86 0.45
CA VAL A 443 -1.99 37.18 1.19
C VAL A 443 -1.16 35.92 1.44
N MET A 444 -1.79 34.79 1.79
CA MET A 444 -1.12 33.50 1.94
C MET A 444 -0.42 33.05 0.66
N LEU A 445 -1.08 33.13 -0.49
CA LEU A 445 -0.47 32.78 -1.78
C LEU A 445 0.68 33.73 -2.16
N ALA A 446 0.53 35.03 -1.86
CA ALA A 446 1.61 36.00 -2.05
C ALA A 446 2.79 35.71 -1.12
N PHE A 447 2.54 35.34 0.13
CA PHE A 447 3.60 34.97 1.09
C PHE A 447 4.32 33.68 0.68
N HIS A 448 3.56 32.65 0.29
CA HIS A 448 4.08 31.39 -0.21
C HIS A 448 5.02 31.62 -1.41
N LEU A 449 4.62 32.47 -2.36
CA LEU A 449 5.48 32.83 -3.49
C LEU A 449 6.69 33.67 -3.06
N TYR A 450 6.53 34.58 -2.10
CA TYR A 450 7.64 35.36 -1.53
C TYR A 450 8.74 34.45 -1.00
N CYS A 451 8.39 33.37 -0.30
CA CYS A 451 9.36 32.40 0.20
C CYS A 451 10.21 31.78 -0.94
N GLN A 452 9.66 31.59 -2.13
CA GLN A 452 10.25 30.79 -3.21
C GLN A 452 11.00 31.59 -4.29
N ILE A 453 10.88 32.92 -4.29
CA ILE A 453 11.55 33.79 -5.27
C ILE A 453 12.66 34.59 -4.57
N PRO A 454 13.89 34.68 -5.12
CA PRO A 454 14.94 35.52 -4.55
C PRO A 454 14.49 36.97 -4.38
N PHE A 455 14.87 37.61 -3.27
CA PHE A 455 14.37 38.95 -2.91
C PHE A 455 14.53 39.98 -4.05
N GLY A 456 15.71 40.01 -4.70
CA GLY A 456 16.00 40.90 -5.84
C GLY A 456 15.21 40.63 -7.13
N LYS A 457 14.36 39.59 -7.17
CA LYS A 457 13.46 39.26 -8.29
C LYS A 457 11.98 39.49 -7.96
N THR A 458 11.69 40.20 -6.86
CA THR A 458 10.33 40.52 -6.41
C THR A 458 9.79 41.78 -7.11
N ASP A 459 9.58 41.70 -8.43
CA ASP A 459 9.04 42.81 -9.22
C ASP A 459 8.00 42.33 -10.25
N GLY A 460 7.18 43.26 -10.76
CA GLY A 460 6.06 42.95 -11.65
C GLY A 460 6.43 42.32 -13.00
N ARG A 461 7.72 42.27 -13.37
CA ARG A 461 8.21 41.60 -14.59
C ARG A 461 8.51 40.12 -14.36
N ASN A 462 8.52 39.66 -13.11
CA ASN A 462 8.77 38.26 -12.78
C ASN A 462 7.62 37.38 -13.28
N LYS A 463 7.95 36.35 -14.07
CA LYS A 463 6.96 35.44 -14.68
C LYS A 463 6.07 34.73 -13.66
N GLU A 464 6.59 34.37 -12.50
CA GLU A 464 5.83 33.69 -11.45
C GLU A 464 4.86 34.67 -10.76
N ILE A 465 5.27 35.92 -10.56
CA ILE A 465 4.42 37.00 -10.03
C ILE A 465 3.30 37.32 -11.03
N ILE A 466 3.61 37.41 -12.32
CA ILE A 466 2.62 37.62 -13.39
C ILE A 466 1.62 36.45 -13.42
N ALA A 467 2.08 35.21 -13.28
CA ALA A 467 1.21 34.04 -13.25
C ALA A 467 0.27 34.09 -12.04
N LEU A 468 0.80 34.39 -10.85
CA LEU A 468 -0.02 34.53 -9.65
C LEU A 468 -1.01 35.70 -9.77
N SER A 469 -0.62 36.83 -10.35
CA SER A 469 -1.50 37.99 -10.49
C SER A 469 -2.73 37.70 -11.34
N LYS A 470 -2.57 36.94 -12.43
CA LYS A 470 -3.69 36.46 -13.26
C LYS A 470 -4.66 35.61 -12.44
N ILE A 471 -4.15 34.73 -11.60
CA ILE A 471 -4.95 33.85 -10.73
C ILE A 471 -5.70 34.66 -9.67
N LEU A 472 -5.07 35.69 -9.10
CA LEU A 472 -5.67 36.50 -8.05
C LEU A 472 -6.60 37.60 -8.59
N GLY A 473 -6.68 37.79 -9.91
CA GLY A 473 -7.39 38.92 -10.52
C GLY A 473 -6.76 40.28 -10.17
N ARG A 474 -5.43 40.34 -10.03
CA ARG A 474 -4.66 41.56 -9.66
C ARG A 474 -3.58 41.88 -10.70
N THR A 475 -3.06 43.11 -10.69
CA THR A 475 -1.88 43.47 -11.48
C THR A 475 -0.61 42.83 -10.88
N ALA A 476 0.38 42.54 -11.71
CA ALA A 476 1.65 41.96 -11.26
C ALA A 476 2.36 42.88 -10.25
N ASP A 477 2.31 44.19 -10.47
CA ASP A 477 2.84 45.18 -9.52
C ASP A 477 2.11 45.13 -8.18
N ALA A 478 0.78 44.95 -8.15
CA ALA A 478 0.06 44.84 -6.88
C ALA A 478 0.51 43.62 -6.07
N VAL A 479 0.76 42.48 -6.73
CA VAL A 479 1.28 41.26 -6.08
C VAL A 479 2.72 41.47 -5.59
N ALA A 480 3.59 42.05 -6.43
CA ALA A 480 4.97 42.38 -6.04
C ALA A 480 5.01 43.34 -4.83
N MET A 481 4.20 44.39 -4.85
CA MET A 481 4.07 45.34 -3.73
C MET A 481 3.58 44.65 -2.45
N LYS A 482 2.64 43.70 -2.56
CA LYS A 482 2.19 42.91 -1.41
C LYS A 482 3.32 42.04 -0.84
N MET A 483 4.09 41.38 -1.69
CA MET A 483 5.27 40.61 -1.25
C MET A 483 6.32 41.51 -0.58
N LEU A 484 6.53 42.73 -1.10
CA LEU A 484 7.42 43.72 -0.50
C LEU A 484 6.90 44.26 0.85
N ASN A 485 5.59 44.37 1.05
CA ASN A 485 5.01 44.66 2.37
C ASN A 485 5.30 43.51 3.34
N ILE A 486 5.10 42.27 2.93
CA ILE A 486 5.39 41.09 3.76
C ILE A 486 6.88 41.04 4.13
N SER A 487 7.77 41.38 3.20
CA SER A 487 9.22 41.43 3.46
C SER A 487 9.64 42.42 4.55
N SER A 488 8.81 43.43 4.85
CA SER A 488 9.07 44.37 5.95
C SER A 488 8.88 43.74 7.34
N LEU A 489 8.30 42.54 7.41
CA LEU A 489 8.16 41.74 8.63
C LEU A 489 9.35 40.79 8.83
N ASP A 490 10.19 40.60 7.82
CA ASP A 490 11.34 39.70 7.87
C ASP A 490 12.53 40.35 8.61
N PRO A 491 12.93 39.85 9.80
CA PRO A 491 14.00 40.45 10.57
C PRO A 491 15.33 40.52 9.82
N VAL A 492 15.61 39.59 8.91
CA VAL A 492 16.86 39.57 8.14
C VAL A 492 16.88 40.73 7.15
N ILE A 493 15.75 41.00 6.50
CA ILE A 493 15.61 42.14 5.57
C ILE A 493 15.69 43.46 6.32
N VAL A 494 14.92 43.61 7.41
CA VAL A 494 14.90 44.83 8.22
C VAL A 494 16.29 45.15 8.79
N ASN A 495 16.99 44.14 9.32
CA ASN A 495 18.33 44.32 9.91
C ASN A 495 19.44 44.49 8.86
N SER A 496 19.21 44.13 7.60
CA SER A 496 20.17 44.33 6.50
C SER A 496 20.25 45.78 5.98
N GLY A 497 19.41 46.69 6.51
CA GLY A 497 19.29 48.07 6.04
C GLY A 497 18.49 48.23 4.73
N ARG A 498 18.00 47.13 4.15
CA ARG A 498 17.10 47.12 2.99
C ARG A 498 15.68 47.45 3.48
N LYS A 499 15.09 48.54 2.99
CA LYS A 499 13.72 48.92 3.34
C LYS A 499 12.73 48.19 2.43
N GLY A 500 11.98 47.23 2.99
CA GLY A 500 10.69 46.85 2.42
C GLY A 500 9.72 48.05 2.43
N LEU A 501 8.58 47.92 1.77
CA LEU A 501 7.53 48.93 1.89
C LEU A 501 7.00 48.93 3.32
N GLY A 502 7.09 50.05 4.04
CA GLY A 502 6.72 50.16 5.46
C GLY A 502 5.22 50.04 5.79
N ASN A 503 4.43 49.41 4.92
CA ASN A 503 2.97 49.37 4.96
C ASN A 503 2.41 47.95 5.13
N ALA A 504 3.09 47.07 5.89
CA ALA A 504 2.52 45.78 6.26
C ALA A 504 1.20 45.99 7.03
N SER A 505 0.11 45.47 6.47
CA SER A 505 -1.22 45.57 7.06
C SER A 505 -1.38 44.60 8.26
N ALA A 506 -2.43 44.79 9.06
CA ALA A 506 -2.75 43.86 10.15
C ALA A 506 -2.90 42.41 9.65
N LEU A 507 -3.52 42.23 8.47
CA LEU A 507 -3.66 40.92 7.83
C LEU A 507 -2.31 40.34 7.37
N ASP A 508 -1.37 41.19 6.94
CA ASP A 508 -0.03 40.72 6.55
C ASP A 508 0.73 40.17 7.77
N ARG A 509 0.57 40.81 8.94
CA ARG A 509 1.13 40.33 10.21
C ARG A 509 0.47 39.05 10.70
N GLU A 510 -0.85 38.97 10.63
CA GLU A 510 -1.60 37.76 10.97
C GLU A 510 -1.13 36.55 10.15
N VAL A 511 -1.08 36.69 8.82
CA VAL A 511 -0.61 35.60 7.93
C VAL A 511 0.86 35.28 8.17
N TRP A 512 1.69 36.28 8.46
CA TRP A 512 3.10 36.07 8.80
C TRP A 512 3.25 35.22 10.07
N ASP A 513 2.54 35.58 11.14
CA ASP A 513 2.61 34.90 12.43
C ASP A 513 2.07 33.47 12.34
N GLU A 514 0.97 33.25 11.61
CA GLU A 514 0.42 31.91 11.39
C GLU A 514 1.40 30.99 10.65
N PHE A 515 2.08 31.49 9.61
CA PHE A 515 3.08 30.71 8.86
C PHE A 515 4.28 30.32 9.70
N HIS A 516 4.72 31.22 10.60
CA HIS A 516 5.81 30.92 11.52
C HIS A 516 5.38 29.97 12.64
N ALA A 517 4.09 29.92 12.98
CA ALA A 517 3.54 28.97 13.94
C ALA A 517 3.38 27.56 13.36
N ASP A 518 2.97 27.42 12.08
CA ASP A 518 2.77 26.13 11.42
C ASP A 518 3.08 26.17 9.92
N TRP A 519 4.37 26.06 9.60
CA TRP A 519 4.89 26.03 8.22
C TRP A 519 4.30 24.87 7.41
N GLU A 520 4.07 23.72 8.04
CA GLU A 520 3.62 22.51 7.34
C GLU A 520 2.18 22.65 6.87
N LYS A 521 1.27 23.03 7.77
CA LYS A 521 -0.13 23.24 7.44
C LYS A 521 -0.32 24.29 6.36
N LEU A 522 0.35 25.44 6.50
CA LEU A 522 0.09 26.57 5.61
C LEU A 522 0.74 26.43 4.23
N ALA A 523 1.89 25.78 4.12
CA ALA A 523 2.47 25.46 2.81
C ALA A 523 1.60 24.44 2.04
N LEU A 524 1.04 23.44 2.73
CA LEU A 524 0.06 22.50 2.17
C LEU A 524 -1.21 23.21 1.71
N GLU A 525 -1.77 24.07 2.56
CA GLU A 525 -2.96 24.85 2.25
C GLU A 525 -2.76 25.74 1.02
N CYS A 526 -1.60 26.42 0.92
CA CYS A 526 -1.24 27.21 -0.25
C CYS A 526 -1.07 26.37 -1.52
N ALA A 527 -0.49 25.18 -1.42
CA ALA A 527 -0.33 24.28 -2.56
C ALA A 527 -1.68 23.77 -3.08
N LEU A 528 -2.57 23.35 -2.18
CA LEU A 528 -3.92 22.91 -2.50
C LEU A 528 -4.74 24.05 -3.12
N LEU A 529 -4.64 25.24 -2.53
CA LEU A 529 -5.32 26.44 -3.03
C LEU A 529 -4.82 26.83 -4.43
N ASN A 530 -3.51 26.78 -4.67
CA ASN A 530 -2.92 27.01 -6.00
C ASN A 530 -3.41 25.98 -7.04
N GLN A 531 -3.49 24.70 -6.66
CA GLN A 531 -3.99 23.63 -7.53
C GLN A 531 -5.46 23.86 -7.91
N GLN A 532 -6.30 24.18 -6.92
CA GLN A 532 -7.72 24.42 -7.12
C GLN A 532 -7.99 25.66 -7.99
N LEU A 533 -7.19 26.72 -7.82
CA LEU A 533 -7.34 27.96 -8.59
C LEU A 533 -6.84 27.87 -10.04
N ARG A 534 -5.87 26.98 -10.33
CA ARG A 534 -5.29 26.84 -11.67
C ARG A 534 -6.10 25.95 -12.62
N LYS A 535 -7.02 25.11 -12.11
CA LYS A 535 -7.78 24.12 -12.90
C LYS A 535 -6.91 23.24 -13.82
N GLU A 536 -5.63 23.09 -13.50
CA GLU A 536 -4.65 22.27 -14.23
C GLU A 536 -3.82 21.48 -13.20
N PRO A 537 -3.44 20.23 -13.49
CA PRO A 537 -2.46 19.51 -12.68
C PRO A 537 -1.13 20.28 -12.73
N GLN A 538 -0.55 20.59 -11.56
CA GLN A 538 0.79 21.19 -11.51
C GLN A 538 1.77 20.28 -12.26
N ALA A 539 2.50 20.84 -13.23
CA ALA A 539 3.74 20.26 -13.71
C ALA A 539 4.71 20.23 -12.52
N ILE A 540 4.87 19.06 -11.90
CA ILE A 540 5.92 18.83 -10.92
C ILE A 540 7.22 18.87 -11.71
N ASP A 541 8.14 19.76 -11.33
CA ASP A 541 9.45 19.84 -11.94
C ASP A 541 10.18 18.50 -11.74
N GLU A 542 10.25 17.69 -12.79
CA GLU A 542 10.89 16.37 -12.83
C GLU A 542 12.41 16.44 -12.60
N SER A 543 12.99 17.64 -12.60
CA SER A 543 14.44 17.86 -12.47
C SER A 543 14.93 17.96 -11.01
N ALA A 544 14.05 17.87 -10.01
CA ALA A 544 14.48 17.85 -8.61
C ALA A 544 15.35 16.60 -8.34
N PRO A 545 16.65 16.76 -7.98
CA PRO A 545 17.48 15.62 -7.63
C PRO A 545 16.87 14.86 -6.45
N LEU A 546 16.91 13.54 -6.53
CA LEU A 546 16.63 12.64 -5.41
C LEU A 546 17.70 12.85 -4.35
N ASP A 547 17.56 13.89 -3.52
CA ASP A 547 18.41 14.06 -2.35
C ASP A 547 18.24 12.82 -1.47
N SER A 548 19.38 12.30 -1.01
CA SER A 548 19.59 10.93 -0.54
C SER A 548 18.50 10.41 0.41
N PHE A 549 17.73 9.44 -0.05
CA PHE A 549 16.84 8.64 0.79
C PHE A 549 17.66 7.91 1.85
N ASP A 550 17.33 8.13 3.12
CA ASP A 550 17.58 7.16 4.17
C ASP A 550 16.56 6.02 3.94
N LEU A 551 16.97 5.02 3.15
CA LEU A 551 16.15 3.88 2.70
C LEU A 551 15.93 2.84 3.82
N THR A 552 15.60 3.30 5.02
CA THR A 552 15.40 2.43 6.18
C THR A 552 13.94 2.31 6.64
N ASP A 553 13.01 3.03 6.01
CA ASP A 553 11.57 2.88 6.31
C ASP A 553 10.77 2.55 5.03
N PHE A 554 10.51 1.26 4.81
CA PHE A 554 9.60 0.80 3.77
C PHE A 554 8.18 0.68 4.35
N SER A 555 7.54 1.80 4.67
CA SER A 555 6.09 1.94 4.52
C SER A 555 5.85 2.54 3.13
N GLY A 556 5.17 1.80 2.26
CA GLY A 556 4.84 2.33 0.95
C GLY A 556 3.77 3.41 1.10
N GLU A 557 4.23 4.65 1.01
CA GLU A 557 3.37 5.82 1.00
C GLU A 557 3.06 6.23 -0.46
N THR A 558 1.76 6.41 -0.72
CA THR A 558 1.01 6.70 -1.95
C THR A 558 1.63 7.73 -2.90
N ARG A 559 1.26 7.73 -4.19
CA ARG A 559 1.45 8.90 -5.09
C ARG A 559 0.98 10.23 -4.49
N GLN A 560 -0.01 10.26 -3.60
CA GLN A 560 -0.47 11.47 -2.90
C GLN A 560 0.41 11.82 -1.71
N VAL A 561 0.91 10.87 -0.94
CA VAL A 561 1.91 11.14 0.10
C VAL A 561 3.27 11.47 -0.53
N LEU A 562 3.65 10.83 -1.63
CA LEU A 562 4.80 11.19 -2.46
C LEU A 562 4.58 12.53 -3.16
N THR A 563 3.38 12.87 -3.64
CA THR A 563 3.10 14.19 -4.22
C THR A 563 3.05 15.26 -3.13
N GLU A 564 2.45 15.00 -1.99
CA GLU A 564 2.46 15.90 -0.82
C GLU A 564 3.87 16.04 -0.29
N GLN A 565 4.63 14.96 -0.11
CA GLN A 565 6.05 14.99 0.24
C GLN A 565 6.88 15.68 -0.83
N ARG A 566 6.62 15.48 -2.13
CA ARG A 566 7.29 16.21 -3.22
C ARG A 566 6.92 17.68 -3.22
N VAL A 567 5.68 18.05 -2.96
CA VAL A 567 5.21 19.44 -2.85
C VAL A 567 5.85 20.10 -1.62
N LYS A 568 5.85 19.40 -0.49
CA LYS A 568 6.51 19.78 0.77
C LYS A 568 8.01 19.98 0.57
N GLN A 569 8.72 18.99 0.04
CA GLN A 569 10.15 19.04 -0.24
C GLN A 569 10.50 20.08 -1.32
N ASN A 570 9.68 20.21 -2.37
CA ASN A 570 9.89 21.22 -3.42
C ASN A 570 9.69 22.64 -2.86
N PHE A 571 8.67 22.86 -2.02
CA PHE A 571 8.51 24.13 -1.31
C PHE A 571 9.76 24.46 -0.47
N PHE A 572 10.18 23.53 0.39
CA PHE A 572 11.36 23.72 1.25
C PHE A 572 12.62 23.98 0.42
N ARG A 573 12.87 23.16 -0.60
CA ARG A 573 14.03 23.30 -1.50
C ARG A 573 14.03 24.66 -2.18
N ARG A 574 12.91 25.06 -2.79
CA ARG A 574 12.80 26.38 -3.46
C ARG A 574 13.00 27.52 -2.47
N ALA A 575 12.45 27.42 -1.26
CA ALA A 575 12.58 28.45 -0.24
C ALA A 575 14.04 28.61 0.22
N VAL A 576 14.72 27.50 0.54
CA VAL A 576 16.13 27.51 0.96
C VAL A 576 17.02 28.03 -0.17
N LEU A 577 16.92 27.49 -1.39
CA LEU A 577 17.73 27.95 -2.51
C LEU A 577 17.49 29.44 -2.81
N ALA A 578 16.23 29.91 -2.77
CA ALA A 578 15.91 31.32 -3.00
C ALA A 578 16.53 32.22 -1.92
N SER A 579 16.53 31.80 -0.66
CA SER A 579 17.18 32.51 0.45
C SER A 579 18.70 32.64 0.29
N TYR A 580 19.36 31.64 -0.31
CA TYR A 580 20.81 31.67 -0.59
C TYR A 580 21.15 32.09 -2.03
N ARG A 581 20.21 32.72 -2.76
CA ARG A 581 20.41 33.16 -4.15
C ARG A 581 20.85 32.05 -5.12
N GLY A 582 20.47 30.80 -4.81
CA GLY A 582 20.85 29.61 -5.57
C GLY A 582 22.36 29.35 -5.51
N ARG A 583 23.01 29.60 -4.37
CA ARG A 583 24.43 29.33 -4.15
C ARG A 583 24.68 28.52 -2.89
N CYS A 584 25.66 27.64 -2.92
CA CYS A 584 26.13 26.94 -1.72
C CYS A 584 26.72 27.95 -0.73
N CYS A 585 26.27 27.93 0.52
CA CYS A 585 26.69 28.90 1.54
C CYS A 585 28.16 28.71 2.00
N MET A 586 28.79 27.57 1.67
CA MET A 586 30.17 27.26 2.04
C MET A 586 31.17 27.47 0.90
N SER A 587 30.79 27.17 -0.35
CA SER A 587 31.68 27.29 -1.52
C SER A 587 31.31 28.37 -2.53
N GLY A 588 30.08 28.89 -2.47
CA GLY A 588 29.55 29.80 -3.49
C GLY A 588 29.14 29.12 -4.80
N LEU A 589 29.23 27.79 -4.90
CA LEU A 589 28.79 27.02 -6.08
C LEU A 589 27.37 27.40 -6.47
N SER A 590 27.13 27.74 -7.74
CA SER A 590 25.85 28.29 -8.21
C SER A 590 25.08 27.40 -9.20
N ASP A 591 25.62 26.23 -9.55
CA ASP A 591 24.90 25.29 -10.41
C ASP A 591 23.83 24.54 -9.60
N SER A 592 22.57 24.88 -9.85
CA SER A 592 21.41 24.31 -9.14
C SER A 592 21.33 22.78 -9.14
N ARG A 593 21.93 22.10 -10.12
CA ARG A 593 21.96 20.62 -10.21
C ARG A 593 22.90 19.99 -9.18
N LEU A 594 23.84 20.77 -8.66
CA LEU A 594 24.83 20.36 -7.66
C LEU A 594 24.51 20.87 -6.25
N LEU A 595 23.37 21.56 -6.10
CA LEU A 595 22.92 22.14 -4.84
C LEU A 595 21.85 21.27 -4.17
N VAL A 596 21.97 21.19 -2.85
CA VAL A 596 21.12 20.45 -1.94
C VAL A 596 20.54 21.42 -0.92
N ALA A 597 19.24 21.32 -0.65
CA ALA A 597 18.61 22.01 0.47
C ALA A 597 18.73 21.12 1.70
N SER A 598 19.85 21.23 2.40
CA SER A 598 20.20 20.37 3.53
C SER A 598 19.44 20.80 4.79
N HIS A 599 18.90 19.84 5.53
CA HIS A 599 18.22 20.08 6.81
C HIS A 599 19.24 20.11 7.95
N ILE A 600 19.17 21.15 8.79
CA ILE A 600 20.03 21.26 9.98
C ILE A 600 19.62 20.21 11.01
N VAL A 601 18.32 20.15 11.32
CA VAL A 601 17.71 19.06 12.08
C VAL A 601 17.07 18.09 11.10
N PRO A 602 17.47 16.81 11.09
CA PRO A 602 17.00 15.83 10.11
C PRO A 602 15.47 15.76 9.98
N TRP A 603 14.99 15.58 8.74
CA TRP A 603 13.57 15.52 8.39
C TRP A 603 12.74 14.56 9.25
N SER A 604 13.30 13.42 9.66
CA SER A 604 12.62 12.42 10.49
C SER A 604 12.44 12.86 11.95
N LYS A 605 13.25 13.80 12.46
CA LYS A 605 13.38 14.11 13.89
C LYS A 605 12.58 15.32 14.39
N ASP A 606 12.10 16.19 13.50
CA ASP A 606 11.30 17.37 13.86
C ASP A 606 10.22 17.61 12.80
N LYS A 607 9.05 17.00 12.99
CA LYS A 607 7.93 17.09 12.04
C LYS A 607 7.45 18.53 11.85
N THR A 608 7.35 19.27 12.94
CA THR A 608 6.83 20.66 12.97
C THR A 608 7.69 21.66 12.19
N ASN A 609 9.00 21.41 12.03
CA ASN A 609 9.92 22.33 11.34
C ASN A 609 10.45 21.79 10.00
N ARG A 610 9.83 20.75 9.42
CA ARG A 610 10.25 20.18 8.12
C ARG A 610 10.27 21.19 6.98
N LEU A 611 9.30 22.10 6.97
CA LEU A 611 9.12 23.12 5.94
C LEU A 611 9.61 24.50 6.35
N ASN A 612 10.12 24.65 7.57
CA ASN A 612 10.65 25.90 8.08
C ASN A 612 12.00 26.20 7.40
N PRO A 613 12.12 27.23 6.53
CA PRO A 613 13.37 27.47 5.79
C PRO A 613 14.55 27.83 6.71
N SER A 614 14.32 28.29 7.95
CA SER A 614 15.37 28.48 8.94
C SER A 614 15.97 27.17 9.48
N ASN A 615 15.38 26.01 9.15
CA ASN A 615 15.98 24.69 9.36
C ASN A 615 16.81 24.24 8.13
N GLY A 616 17.09 25.13 7.18
CA GLY A 616 17.74 24.79 5.91
C GLY A 616 19.07 25.49 5.68
N LEU A 617 20.00 24.78 5.05
CA LEU A 617 21.23 25.30 4.45
C LEU A 617 21.27 24.94 2.97
N CYS A 618 21.61 25.90 2.11
CA CYS A 618 21.92 25.59 0.71
C CYS A 618 23.37 25.12 0.62
N LEU A 619 23.60 23.83 0.36
CA LEU A 619 24.92 23.20 0.34
C LEU A 619 25.23 22.60 -1.03
N SER A 620 26.50 22.37 -1.33
CA SER A 620 26.89 21.48 -2.44
C SER A 620 26.65 20.03 -2.03
N ALA A 621 26.47 19.11 -2.98
CA ALA A 621 26.28 17.69 -2.66
C ALA A 621 27.39 17.09 -1.77
N LEU A 622 28.64 17.54 -1.93
CA LEU A 622 29.75 17.13 -1.07
C LEU A 622 29.62 17.70 0.36
N HIS A 623 29.27 18.98 0.48
CA HIS A 623 29.12 19.65 1.76
C HIS A 623 27.91 19.13 2.54
N ASP A 624 26.82 18.86 1.85
CA ASP A 624 25.63 18.19 2.40
C ASP A 624 26.00 16.84 3.02
N LYS A 625 26.67 15.97 2.28
CA LYS A 625 27.07 14.65 2.78
C LYS A 625 28.06 14.73 3.95
N ALA A 626 28.96 15.71 3.95
CA ALA A 626 29.85 15.94 5.07
C ALA A 626 29.09 16.46 6.31
N PHE A 627 28.10 17.33 6.12
CA PHE A 627 27.27 17.89 7.18
C PHE A 627 26.37 16.82 7.81
N ASP A 628 25.64 16.05 6.99
CA ASP A 628 24.79 14.92 7.40
C ASP A 628 25.54 13.87 8.23
N LYS A 629 26.80 13.60 7.88
CA LYS A 629 27.66 12.64 8.59
C LYS A 629 28.30 13.23 9.84
N GLY A 630 27.98 14.48 10.18
CA GLY A 630 28.55 15.18 11.31
C GLY A 630 30.04 15.49 11.16
N LEU A 631 30.57 15.42 9.95
CA LEU A 631 31.99 15.70 9.69
C LEU A 631 32.26 17.21 9.62
N ILE A 632 31.23 18.00 9.33
CA ILE A 632 31.23 19.46 9.44
C ILE A 632 29.96 19.94 10.15
N THR A 633 30.03 21.10 10.79
CA THR A 633 28.89 21.75 11.45
C THR A 633 29.09 23.28 11.47
N LEU A 634 28.17 24.05 12.05
CA LEU A 634 28.31 25.51 12.22
C LEU A 634 28.34 25.91 13.70
N THR A 635 29.10 26.96 14.03
CA THR A 635 29.05 27.63 15.35
C THR A 635 27.82 28.54 15.47
N ASN A 636 27.58 29.09 16.67
CA ASN A 636 26.55 30.12 16.89
C ASN A 636 26.85 31.44 16.14
N ASN A 637 28.10 31.61 15.66
CA ASN A 637 28.51 32.74 14.83
C ASN A 637 28.46 32.41 13.33
N PHE A 638 27.90 31.25 12.95
CA PHE A 638 27.83 30.76 11.55
C PHE A 638 29.20 30.49 10.91
N GLU A 639 30.19 30.10 11.71
CA GLU A 639 31.49 29.65 11.24
C GLU A 639 31.52 28.13 11.10
N ILE A 640 32.23 27.62 10.09
CA ILE A 640 32.28 26.19 9.78
C ILE A 640 33.28 25.50 10.71
N LEU A 641 32.82 24.49 11.44
CA LEU A 641 33.67 23.57 12.17
C LEU A 641 33.86 22.30 11.34
N VAL A 642 35.10 21.84 11.23
CA VAL A 642 35.46 20.60 10.54
C VAL A 642 35.97 19.63 11.58
N SER A 643 35.51 18.38 11.48
CA SER A 643 35.90 17.32 12.39
C SER A 643 37.40 16.99 12.32
N ASP A 644 37.96 16.58 13.45
CA ASP A 644 39.31 16.07 13.57
C ASP A 644 39.53 14.82 12.73
N GLN A 645 38.47 14.03 12.50
CA GLN A 645 38.50 12.92 11.54
C GLN A 645 38.84 13.39 10.12
N LEU A 646 38.19 14.46 9.63
CA LEU A 646 38.53 15.04 8.33
C LEU A 646 39.88 15.75 8.34
N LYS A 647 40.26 16.42 9.43
CA LYS A 647 41.57 17.08 9.53
C LYS A 647 42.72 16.08 9.43
N ARG A 648 42.57 14.85 9.94
CA ARG A 648 43.58 13.78 9.80
C ARG A 648 43.79 13.32 8.36
N LEU A 649 42.84 13.59 7.46
CA LEU A 649 42.95 13.32 6.03
C LEU A 649 43.53 14.52 5.25
N SER A 650 44.22 15.45 5.92
CA SER A 650 44.77 16.66 5.29
C SER A 650 45.83 16.40 4.22
N ASP A 651 46.40 15.19 4.17
CA ASP A 651 47.38 14.82 3.16
C ASP A 651 46.71 14.53 1.80
N ASP A 652 45.40 14.25 1.78
CA ASP A 652 44.61 14.21 0.56
C ASP A 652 44.35 15.65 0.08
N SER A 653 44.94 16.00 -1.07
CA SER A 653 44.83 17.34 -1.66
C SER A 653 43.40 17.79 -1.96
N PHE A 654 42.50 16.86 -2.32
CA PHE A 654 41.11 17.17 -2.60
C PHE A 654 40.33 17.39 -1.30
N VAL A 655 40.47 16.50 -0.31
CA VAL A 655 39.82 16.66 1.00
C VAL A 655 40.29 17.94 1.69
N LYS A 656 41.60 18.23 1.61
CA LYS A 656 42.17 19.47 2.16
C LYS A 656 41.53 20.71 1.54
N SER A 657 41.46 20.76 0.21
CA SER A 657 40.93 21.93 -0.49
C SER A 657 39.40 22.06 -0.35
N ALA A 658 38.65 20.97 -0.46
CA ALA A 658 37.20 20.99 -0.53
C ALA A 658 36.48 21.04 0.83
N LEU A 659 37.11 20.53 1.89
CA LEU A 659 36.51 20.39 3.23
C LEU A 659 37.35 21.02 4.33
N VAL A 660 38.61 20.59 4.51
CA VAL A 660 39.44 21.05 5.64
C VAL A 660 39.71 22.55 5.59
N SER A 661 39.89 23.12 4.39
CA SER A 661 40.15 24.55 4.21
C SER A 661 38.97 25.45 4.63
N LEU A 662 37.78 24.87 4.82
CA LEU A 662 36.58 25.58 5.26
C LEU A 662 36.59 25.88 6.77
N HIS A 663 37.42 25.21 7.55
CA HIS A 663 37.43 25.37 9.00
C HIS A 663 37.62 26.84 9.41
N ASN A 664 36.78 27.31 10.35
CA ASN A 664 36.70 28.68 10.85
C ASN A 664 36.32 29.74 9.80
N ARG A 665 35.90 29.35 8.59
CA ARG A 665 35.33 30.30 7.64
C ARG A 665 33.87 30.55 7.96
N PRO A 666 33.38 31.80 7.87
CA PRO A 666 31.96 32.08 7.95
C PRO A 666 31.23 31.56 6.70
N ILE A 667 30.01 31.07 6.85
CA ILE A 667 29.13 30.83 5.70
C ILE A 667 28.61 32.15 5.13
N GLU A 668 28.29 32.15 3.84
CA GLU A 668 27.47 33.19 3.25
C GLU A 668 26.05 33.11 3.84
N LYS A 669 25.64 34.13 4.61
CA LYS A 669 24.33 34.16 5.26
C LYS A 669 23.21 34.30 4.21
N PRO A 670 22.05 33.67 4.43
CA PRO A 670 20.93 33.84 3.53
C PRO A 670 20.37 35.27 3.60
N GLU A 671 19.71 35.71 2.52
CA GLU A 671 19.05 37.00 2.47
C GLU A 671 17.76 37.05 3.33
N ARG A 672 17.22 35.87 3.69
CA ARG A 672 15.99 35.66 4.46
C ARG A 672 16.07 34.35 5.23
N PHE A 673 15.26 34.20 6.29
CA PHE A 673 15.17 32.97 7.08
C PHE A 673 16.55 32.49 7.57
N LEU A 674 17.22 33.32 8.38
CA LEU A 674 18.50 32.95 9.00
C LEU A 674 18.34 31.64 9.80
N PRO A 675 19.33 30.72 9.78
CA PRO A 675 19.23 29.50 10.55
C PRO A 675 19.05 29.76 12.04
N LEU A 676 18.09 29.07 12.68
CA LEU A 676 17.87 29.22 14.12
C LEU A 676 19.00 28.57 14.90
N LEU A 677 19.51 29.27 15.92
CA LEU A 677 20.61 28.80 16.76
C LEU A 677 20.28 27.46 17.44
N GLY A 678 19.04 27.26 17.88
CA GLY A 678 18.60 26.01 18.49
C GLY A 678 18.71 24.79 17.55
N PHE A 679 18.52 24.97 16.23
CA PHE A 679 18.73 23.91 15.26
C PHE A 679 20.22 23.58 15.12
N LEU A 680 21.09 24.60 15.04
CA LEU A 680 22.53 24.41 14.97
C LEU A 680 23.07 23.74 16.24
N GLU A 681 22.57 24.11 17.42
CA GLU A 681 22.88 23.46 18.69
C GLU A 681 22.50 21.98 18.67
N ARG A 682 21.31 21.66 18.18
CA ARG A 682 20.83 20.27 18.05
C ARG A 682 21.68 19.47 17.06
N HIS A 683 22.08 20.04 15.94
CA HIS A 683 22.98 19.37 14.99
C HIS A 683 24.34 19.09 15.64
N ARG A 684 24.91 20.06 16.37
CA ARG A 684 26.18 19.88 17.09
C ARG A 684 26.11 18.83 18.20
N SER A 685 24.97 18.68 18.86
CA SER A 685 24.83 17.71 19.96
C SER A 685 24.45 16.30 19.50
N GLU A 686 23.65 16.18 18.43
CA GLU A 686 23.10 14.90 17.98
C GLU A 686 23.80 14.27 16.77
N VAL A 687 24.52 15.07 15.97
CA VAL A 687 25.05 14.63 14.66
C VAL A 687 26.56 14.83 14.56
N TYR A 688 27.07 16.00 14.95
CA TYR A 688 28.50 16.32 14.84
C TYR A 688 29.38 15.35 15.62
N VAL A 689 30.37 14.76 14.95
CA VAL A 689 31.12 13.60 15.48
C VAL A 689 32.10 13.96 16.59
N ASP A 690 32.60 15.19 16.60
CA ASP A 690 33.48 15.69 17.65
C ASP A 690 32.65 16.52 18.61
N SER A 691 31.87 15.83 19.44
CA SER A 691 31.01 16.45 20.44
C SER A 691 31.77 17.54 21.19
N ILE A 692 31.32 18.79 21.03
CA ILE A 692 31.83 19.90 21.83
C ILE A 692 31.22 19.72 23.21
N PHE A 693 32.02 19.30 24.19
CA PHE A 693 31.67 19.52 25.59
C PHE A 693 31.56 21.04 25.78
N VAL A 694 30.34 21.56 25.69
CA VAL A 694 30.03 22.88 26.25
C VAL A 694 29.78 22.60 27.73
N PRO A 695 30.66 23.04 28.65
CA PRO A 695 30.34 22.98 30.07
C PRO A 695 29.07 23.80 30.29
N LYS A 696 28.16 23.24 31.10
CA LYS A 696 26.91 23.89 31.50
C LYS A 696 27.12 25.29 32.05
#